data_AF-T2MD01-F1
#
_entry.id   AF-T2MD01-F1
#
_cell.length_a   1.000
_cell.length_b   1.000
_cell.length_c   1.000
_cell.angle_alpha   90.00
_cell.angle_beta   90.00
_cell.angle_gamma   90.00
#
_symmetry.space_group_name_H-M   'P 1'
#
loop_
_entity.id
_entity.type
_entity.pdbx_description
1 polymer ?
#
loop_
_entity_poly.entity_id
_entity_poly.type
_entity_poly.pdbx_seq_one_letter_code
_entity_poly.pdbx_strand_id
1 'polypeptide(L)'
;MSNLKSVLKYWSDFNLPVLQKSLDQSANEIVERQENSEKGKKLLIKLTKEWKASSSEEVRSKASPVIKAFQKEIDSLNSRSKAAESSFLLLYKNLLEIPDPVPVLKQAESMKKQLDKAKDLELENQQLRTTLEEYNTEFADVKNQEITLNKLKEKLKKYEEQTDEKLKALLDEKEKALQISYNEREQKLLDSKLLLATKLGDSEAKIKTLKEELEKTQGEIFELKSRHDEEITARISEMEILESDLERANQQLLAAEKFSENFKSLFNQDTKDAADGLGQQNEVQYESMRAMEFQLLSKERELSDLMEEIHHQQSVADKFKRTVERELALAEGALEKKSKEVNYLNQKLNSMGDYEEIKRELQVLKLIEFPGLKEDENELSIDVKPLEKLLLEKNKSLQSECTKLKVQNGELTGKYDQLQKSYSEVYRTVNDQKELISQLETDIMNVKRLSSNDFTPTSTITSEAITKAVEHLHADEFDEMDKQTVESLLPIVSSQRERFRLKNLELESQSRHQQYQISMLQNEVDSVRQDNVKLYEKIKFLQSYPNKNNLSMKIDDDSTQRYSNSYEERIDPFNDFSRKEKLQRYSNLSTPEKITLNMTRFILSNKVARTLVFFYTIILHCLVFLVLYKFAYTESCKDAMLPFSDYERILKSSDKNSMTSILVDKKPQ
;
A
#
# COMPACT_ATOMS: atom_id res chain seq x y z
N MET A 1 -26.66 -31.89 46.77
CA MET A 1 -27.65 -32.84 46.19
C MET A 1 -27.79 -34.15 46.98
N SER A 2 -26.79 -34.59 47.75
CA SER A 2 -26.70 -35.95 48.31
C SER A 2 -27.89 -36.39 49.17
N ASN A 3 -28.51 -35.46 49.91
CA ASN A 3 -29.41 -35.77 51.04
C ASN A 3 -30.53 -36.77 50.71
N LEU A 4 -31.29 -36.58 49.61
CA LEU A 4 -32.38 -37.51 49.27
C LEU A 4 -31.88 -38.94 48.99
N LYS A 5 -30.73 -39.08 48.32
CA LYS A 5 -30.13 -40.39 48.03
C LYS A 5 -29.54 -41.06 49.29
N SER A 6 -28.91 -40.28 50.17
CA SER A 6 -28.40 -40.81 51.44
C SER A 6 -29.53 -41.21 52.40
N VAL A 7 -30.61 -40.44 52.46
CA VAL A 7 -31.81 -40.77 53.26
C VAL A 7 -32.54 -42.00 52.69
N LEU A 8 -32.71 -42.09 51.37
CA LEU A 8 -33.29 -43.28 50.72
C LEU A 8 -32.44 -44.53 50.99
N LYS A 9 -31.11 -44.43 50.86
CA LYS A 9 -30.19 -45.53 51.20
C LYS A 9 -30.34 -45.91 52.68
N TYR A 10 -30.23 -44.94 53.60
CA TYR A 10 -30.33 -45.18 55.04
C TYR A 10 -31.62 -45.93 55.43
N TRP A 11 -32.79 -45.49 54.94
CA TRP A 11 -34.05 -46.19 55.23
C TRP A 11 -34.17 -47.56 54.56
N SER A 12 -33.58 -47.73 53.38
CA SER A 12 -33.51 -49.03 52.70
C SER A 12 -32.59 -50.03 53.40
N ASP A 13 -31.49 -49.55 54.00
CA ASP A 13 -30.54 -50.36 54.76
C ASP A 13 -31.07 -50.66 56.18
N PHE A 14 -31.79 -49.70 56.80
CA PHE A 14 -32.46 -49.84 58.10
C PHE A 14 -33.64 -50.83 58.06
N ASN A 15 -34.34 -50.93 56.93
CA ASN A 15 -35.35 -51.96 56.64
C ASN A 15 -36.44 -52.09 57.73
N LEU A 16 -37.18 -51.01 57.95
CA LEU A 16 -38.25 -50.91 58.97
C LEU A 16 -39.22 -52.12 58.98
N PRO A 17 -39.68 -52.69 57.86
CA PRO A 17 -40.58 -53.86 57.89
C PRO A 17 -39.97 -55.11 58.53
N VAL A 18 -38.65 -55.32 58.43
CA VAL A 18 -37.96 -56.43 59.10
C VAL A 18 -37.84 -56.17 60.60
N LEU A 19 -37.57 -54.92 61.00
CA LEU A 19 -37.56 -54.53 62.41
C LEU A 19 -38.94 -54.67 63.05
N GLN A 20 -40.01 -54.20 62.38
CA GLN A 20 -41.40 -54.37 62.82
C GLN A 20 -41.73 -55.85 63.06
N LYS A 21 -41.43 -56.72 62.08
CA LYS A 21 -41.64 -58.18 62.22
C LYS A 21 -40.85 -58.80 63.38
N SER A 22 -39.65 -58.31 63.67
CA SER A 22 -38.85 -58.78 64.82
C SER A 22 -39.43 -58.30 66.17
N LEU A 23 -40.06 -57.12 66.19
CA LEU A 23 -40.76 -56.60 67.35
C LEU A 23 -42.10 -57.30 67.56
N ASP A 24 -42.84 -57.66 66.50
CA ASP A 24 -44.05 -58.49 66.56
C ASP A 24 -43.77 -59.81 67.28
N GLN A 25 -42.71 -60.52 66.88
CA GLN A 25 -42.31 -61.77 67.52
C GLN A 25 -41.97 -61.53 69.01
N SER A 26 -41.19 -60.49 69.30
CA SER A 26 -40.79 -60.14 70.68
C SER A 26 -41.99 -59.80 71.57
N ALA A 27 -43.01 -59.12 71.02
CA ALA A 27 -44.25 -58.80 71.71
C ALA A 27 -45.08 -60.07 72.01
N ASN A 28 -45.20 -60.98 71.04
CA ASN A 28 -45.86 -62.28 71.23
C ASN A 28 -45.17 -63.13 72.31
N GLU A 29 -43.83 -63.20 72.29
CA GLU A 29 -43.05 -63.88 73.33
C GLU A 29 -43.25 -63.25 74.72
N ILE A 30 -43.41 -61.93 74.81
CA ILE A 30 -43.74 -61.25 76.08
C ILE A 30 -45.11 -61.66 76.61
N VAL A 31 -46.14 -61.74 75.75
CA VAL A 31 -47.48 -62.20 76.17
C VAL A 31 -47.45 -63.64 76.67
N GLU A 32 -46.73 -64.55 76.00
CA GLU A 32 -46.59 -65.93 76.46
C GLU A 32 -45.85 -66.02 77.81
N ARG A 33 -44.76 -65.24 77.97
CA ARG A 33 -44.01 -65.14 79.23
C ARG A 33 -44.86 -64.55 80.37
N GLN A 34 -45.72 -63.58 80.09
CA GLN A 34 -46.69 -63.04 81.07
C GLN A 34 -47.67 -64.12 81.53
N GLU A 35 -48.29 -64.85 80.61
CA GLU A 35 -49.17 -65.96 80.96
C GLU A 35 -48.45 -67.03 81.80
N ASN A 36 -47.25 -67.42 81.39
CA ASN A 36 -46.48 -68.48 82.06
C ASN A 36 -45.99 -68.03 83.44
N SER A 37 -45.63 -66.75 83.61
CA SER A 37 -45.37 -66.12 84.92
C SER A 37 -46.61 -66.15 85.82
N GLU A 38 -47.80 -65.82 85.30
CA GLU A 38 -49.03 -65.89 86.08
C GLU A 38 -49.42 -67.32 86.47
N LYS A 39 -49.28 -68.30 85.55
CA LYS A 39 -49.50 -69.74 85.81
C LYS A 39 -48.54 -70.21 86.93
N GLY A 40 -47.25 -69.87 86.82
CA GLY A 40 -46.22 -70.19 87.83
C GLY A 40 -46.52 -69.56 89.19
N LYS A 41 -46.89 -68.28 89.24
CA LYS A 41 -47.26 -67.60 90.49
C LYS A 41 -48.49 -68.23 91.16
N LYS A 42 -49.52 -68.59 90.37
CA LYS A 42 -50.72 -69.29 90.86
C LYS A 42 -50.36 -70.67 91.45
N LEU A 43 -49.45 -71.41 90.81
CA LEU A 43 -48.94 -72.70 91.31
C LEU A 43 -48.13 -72.54 92.61
N LEU A 44 -47.21 -71.58 92.69
CA LEU A 44 -46.42 -71.32 93.91
C LEU A 44 -47.30 -70.94 95.10
N ILE A 45 -48.36 -70.15 94.88
CA ILE A 45 -49.35 -69.82 95.92
C ILE A 45 -50.10 -71.07 96.40
N LYS A 46 -50.46 -72.00 95.49
CA LYS A 46 -51.10 -73.27 95.84
C LYS A 46 -50.16 -74.15 96.68
N LEU A 47 -48.95 -74.43 96.19
CA LEU A 47 -47.96 -75.25 96.89
C LEU A 47 -47.59 -74.66 98.26
N THR A 48 -47.49 -73.33 98.38
CA THR A 48 -47.22 -72.65 99.66
C THR A 48 -48.36 -72.81 100.67
N LYS A 49 -49.62 -72.90 100.22
CA LYS A 49 -50.78 -73.19 101.09
C LYS A 49 -50.78 -74.66 101.53
N GLU A 50 -50.55 -75.58 100.60
CA GLU A 50 -50.51 -77.02 100.87
C GLU A 50 -49.38 -77.38 101.84
N TRP A 51 -48.16 -76.87 101.62
CA TRP A 51 -47.03 -77.02 102.54
C TRP A 51 -47.31 -76.42 103.93
N LYS A 52 -47.99 -75.26 104.03
CA LYS A 52 -48.36 -74.68 105.33
C LYS A 52 -49.32 -75.56 106.12
N ALA A 53 -50.21 -76.27 105.44
CA ALA A 53 -51.19 -77.18 106.05
C ALA A 53 -50.56 -78.50 106.50
N SER A 54 -49.62 -79.07 105.74
CA SER A 54 -48.99 -80.36 106.04
C SER A 54 -47.76 -80.30 106.97
N SER A 55 -47.12 -79.14 107.12
CA SER A 55 -45.87 -79.00 107.91
C SER A 55 -46.10 -78.83 109.42
N SER A 56 -45.19 -79.38 110.21
CA SER A 56 -45.14 -79.21 111.67
C SER A 56 -44.83 -77.76 112.08
N GLU A 57 -45.22 -77.39 113.31
CA GLU A 57 -45.20 -76.01 113.77
C GLU A 57 -43.78 -75.42 113.91
N GLU A 58 -42.80 -76.21 114.36
CA GLU A 58 -41.40 -75.77 114.44
C GLU A 58 -40.80 -75.47 113.06
N VAL A 59 -41.07 -76.34 112.08
CA VAL A 59 -40.65 -76.16 110.68
C VAL A 59 -41.36 -74.95 110.06
N ARG A 60 -42.67 -74.80 110.33
CA ARG A 60 -43.46 -73.63 109.90
C ARG A 60 -42.89 -72.33 110.47
N SER A 61 -42.48 -72.31 111.73
CA SER A 61 -41.84 -71.16 112.38
C SER A 61 -40.53 -70.77 111.70
N LYS A 62 -39.61 -71.73 111.50
CA LYS A 62 -38.28 -71.49 110.89
C LYS A 62 -38.35 -71.11 109.41
N ALA A 63 -39.26 -71.70 108.62
CA ALA A 63 -39.32 -71.49 107.17
C ALA A 63 -40.26 -70.34 106.72
N SER A 64 -41.24 -69.92 107.55
CA SER A 64 -42.17 -68.83 107.19
C SER A 64 -41.49 -67.48 106.87
N PRO A 65 -40.44 -67.04 107.59
CA PRO A 65 -39.68 -65.83 107.23
C PRO A 65 -39.00 -65.96 105.85
N VAL A 66 -38.41 -67.12 105.56
CA VAL A 66 -37.72 -67.39 104.28
C VAL A 66 -38.71 -67.36 103.11
N ILE A 67 -39.88 -67.99 103.27
CA ILE A 67 -40.95 -67.98 102.26
C ILE A 67 -41.48 -66.55 102.04
N LYS A 68 -41.60 -65.72 103.09
CA LYS A 68 -41.98 -64.31 102.95
C LYS A 68 -40.91 -63.49 102.21
N ALA A 69 -39.62 -63.77 102.42
CA ALA A 69 -38.53 -63.11 101.71
C ALA A 69 -38.54 -63.47 100.21
N PHE A 70 -38.65 -64.76 99.86
CA PHE A 70 -38.81 -65.19 98.47
C PHE A 70 -40.07 -64.62 97.83
N GLN A 71 -41.20 -64.58 98.54
CA GLN A 71 -42.42 -63.96 98.02
C GLN A 71 -42.21 -62.47 97.70
N LYS A 72 -41.58 -61.71 98.61
CA LYS A 72 -41.29 -60.29 98.39
C LYS A 72 -40.39 -60.08 97.17
N GLU A 73 -39.38 -60.92 96.98
CA GLU A 73 -38.47 -60.82 95.84
C GLU A 73 -39.16 -61.21 94.52
N ILE A 74 -40.01 -62.25 94.53
CA ILE A 74 -40.83 -62.63 93.36
C ILE A 74 -41.82 -61.51 93.01
N ASP A 75 -42.47 -60.89 93.98
CA ASP A 75 -43.39 -59.77 93.77
C ASP A 75 -42.64 -58.52 93.24
N SER A 76 -41.44 -58.23 93.75
CA SER A 76 -40.53 -57.18 93.27
C SER A 76 -40.09 -57.42 91.82
N LEU A 77 -39.58 -58.62 91.51
CA LEU A 77 -39.12 -59.01 90.19
C LEU A 77 -40.25 -58.99 89.16
N ASN A 78 -41.44 -59.50 89.52
CA ASN A 78 -42.65 -59.42 88.70
C ASN A 78 -43.10 -57.95 88.47
N SER A 79 -42.98 -57.07 89.47
CA SER A 79 -43.28 -55.64 89.30
C SER A 79 -42.30 -54.97 88.32
N ARG A 80 -41.01 -55.30 88.40
CA ARG A 80 -39.98 -54.81 87.47
C ARG A 80 -40.20 -55.35 86.05
N SER A 81 -40.56 -56.63 85.93
CA SER A 81 -40.86 -57.27 84.65
C SER A 81 -42.07 -56.60 83.98
N LYS A 82 -43.22 -56.49 84.66
CA LYS A 82 -44.42 -55.84 84.11
C LYS A 82 -44.19 -54.37 83.74
N ALA A 83 -43.32 -53.64 84.46
CA ALA A 83 -42.93 -52.28 84.09
C ALA A 83 -42.10 -52.22 82.79
N ALA A 84 -41.09 -53.08 82.64
CA ALA A 84 -40.26 -53.17 81.44
C ALA A 84 -41.07 -53.64 80.23
N GLU A 85 -41.94 -54.65 80.41
CA GLU A 85 -42.86 -55.17 79.40
C GLU A 85 -43.84 -54.10 78.92
N SER A 86 -44.42 -53.33 79.85
CA SER A 86 -45.33 -52.21 79.50
C SER A 86 -44.62 -51.11 78.72
N SER A 87 -43.36 -50.81 79.08
CA SER A 87 -42.53 -49.82 78.37
C SER A 87 -42.16 -50.30 76.97
N PHE A 88 -41.83 -51.59 76.82
CA PHE A 88 -41.60 -52.21 75.51
C PHE A 88 -42.85 -52.16 74.64
N LEU A 89 -44.01 -52.61 75.15
CA LEU A 89 -45.25 -52.66 74.38
C LEU A 89 -45.73 -51.27 73.93
N LEU A 90 -45.48 -50.22 74.73
CA LEU A 90 -45.73 -48.83 74.34
C LEU A 90 -44.85 -48.37 73.17
N LEU A 91 -43.55 -48.67 73.21
CA LEU A 91 -42.62 -48.34 72.11
C LEU A 91 -42.92 -49.16 70.85
N TYR A 92 -43.17 -50.46 71.00
CA TYR A 92 -43.57 -51.38 69.94
C TYR A 92 -44.80 -50.88 69.20
N LYS A 93 -45.87 -50.49 69.91
CA LYS A 93 -47.08 -49.94 69.29
C LYS A 93 -46.75 -48.73 68.40
N ASN A 94 -45.99 -47.78 68.94
CA ASN A 94 -45.62 -46.56 68.22
C ASN A 94 -44.70 -46.83 67.01
N LEU A 95 -43.92 -47.91 67.03
CA LEU A 95 -43.06 -48.34 65.91
C LEU A 95 -43.83 -49.14 64.84
N LEU A 96 -44.89 -49.85 65.22
CA LEU A 96 -45.74 -50.61 64.30
C LEU A 96 -46.65 -49.71 63.47
N GLU A 97 -47.13 -48.60 64.04
CA GLU A 97 -48.00 -47.62 63.36
C GLU A 97 -47.26 -46.76 62.31
N ILE A 98 -45.93 -46.88 62.16
CA ILE A 98 -45.13 -46.12 61.18
C ILE A 98 -45.14 -46.84 59.82
N PRO A 99 -45.63 -46.20 58.73
CA PRO A 99 -45.51 -46.74 57.38
C PRO A 99 -44.08 -46.63 56.84
N ASP A 100 -43.66 -47.60 56.02
CA ASP A 100 -42.34 -47.59 55.36
C ASP A 100 -42.16 -46.32 54.49
N PRO A 101 -41.13 -45.47 54.73
CA PRO A 101 -40.86 -44.29 53.92
C PRO A 101 -40.16 -44.61 52.59
N VAL A 102 -39.58 -45.80 52.41
CA VAL A 102 -38.75 -46.14 51.24
C VAL A 102 -39.50 -46.03 49.89
N PRO A 103 -40.78 -46.46 49.75
CA PRO A 103 -41.53 -46.30 48.50
C PRO A 103 -41.74 -44.82 48.13
N VAL A 104 -42.07 -43.98 49.11
CA VAL A 104 -42.29 -42.54 48.91
C VAL A 104 -40.98 -41.84 48.54
N LEU A 105 -39.88 -42.19 49.21
CA LEU A 105 -38.54 -41.68 48.89
C LEU A 105 -38.08 -42.09 47.48
N LYS A 106 -38.37 -43.32 47.04
CA LYS A 106 -38.12 -43.78 45.65
C LYS A 106 -38.96 -43.02 44.63
N GLN A 107 -40.23 -42.75 44.91
CA GLN A 107 -41.08 -41.92 44.05
C GLN A 107 -40.56 -40.48 43.94
N ALA A 108 -40.17 -39.87 45.07
CA ALA A 108 -39.57 -38.54 45.11
C ALA A 108 -38.24 -38.46 44.33
N GLU A 109 -37.40 -39.49 44.40
CA GLU A 109 -36.15 -39.55 43.63
C GLU A 109 -36.42 -39.69 42.11
N SER A 110 -37.50 -40.40 41.73
CA SER A 110 -37.95 -40.52 40.33
C SER A 110 -38.51 -39.18 39.80
N MET A 111 -39.42 -38.55 40.55
CA MET A 111 -39.96 -37.23 40.23
C MET A 111 -38.85 -36.17 40.12
N LYS A 112 -37.82 -36.23 40.99
CA LYS A 112 -36.66 -35.34 40.87
C LYS A 112 -35.89 -35.57 39.56
N LYS A 113 -35.63 -36.83 39.17
CA LYS A 113 -34.96 -37.14 37.89
C LYS A 113 -35.76 -36.65 36.68
N GLN A 114 -37.10 -36.63 36.77
CA GLN A 114 -37.97 -36.05 35.74
C GLN A 114 -37.89 -34.51 35.73
N LEU A 115 -37.90 -33.87 36.91
CA LEU A 115 -37.77 -32.41 37.04
C LEU A 115 -36.39 -31.89 36.57
N ASP A 116 -35.30 -32.59 36.90
CA ASP A 116 -33.95 -32.24 36.45
C ASP A 116 -33.90 -32.28 34.91
N LYS A 117 -34.37 -33.38 34.28
CA LYS A 117 -34.49 -33.50 32.81
C LYS A 117 -35.40 -32.45 32.17
N ALA A 118 -36.49 -32.07 32.83
CA ALA A 118 -37.40 -31.06 32.31
C ALA A 118 -36.73 -29.68 32.21
N LYS A 119 -35.84 -29.35 33.15
CA LYS A 119 -35.04 -28.12 33.13
C LYS A 119 -33.95 -28.14 32.05
N ASP A 120 -33.31 -29.29 31.85
CA ASP A 120 -32.34 -29.45 30.76
C ASP A 120 -33.00 -29.19 29.40
N LEU A 121 -34.19 -29.75 29.17
CA LEU A 121 -35.01 -29.51 27.96
C LEU A 121 -35.57 -28.09 27.86
N GLU A 122 -35.93 -27.45 28.99
CA GLU A 122 -36.37 -26.05 29.01
C GLU A 122 -35.24 -25.10 28.59
N LEU A 123 -34.02 -25.33 29.09
CA LEU A 123 -32.82 -24.57 28.74
C LEU A 123 -32.41 -24.79 27.28
N GLU A 124 -32.48 -26.02 26.77
CA GLU A 124 -32.32 -26.32 25.34
C GLU A 124 -33.37 -25.58 24.49
N ASN A 125 -34.64 -25.57 24.91
CA ASN A 125 -35.69 -24.86 24.18
C ASN A 125 -35.51 -23.33 24.19
N GLN A 126 -34.95 -22.76 25.26
CA GLN A 126 -34.56 -21.35 25.29
C GLN A 126 -33.39 -21.06 24.33
N GLN A 127 -32.34 -21.87 24.33
CA GLN A 127 -31.20 -21.73 23.40
C GLN A 127 -31.61 -21.88 21.93
N LEU A 128 -32.51 -22.82 21.62
CA LEU A 128 -33.07 -22.99 20.27
C LEU A 128 -33.95 -21.81 19.85
N ARG A 129 -34.60 -21.11 20.79
CA ARG A 129 -35.35 -19.88 20.48
C ARG A 129 -34.41 -18.71 20.22
N THR A 130 -33.37 -18.53 21.02
CA THR A 130 -32.37 -17.48 20.82
C THR A 130 -31.67 -17.62 19.48
N THR A 131 -31.20 -18.83 19.14
CA THR A 131 -30.54 -19.06 17.83
C THR A 131 -31.51 -18.92 16.64
N LEU A 132 -32.79 -19.26 16.79
CA LEU A 132 -33.80 -18.94 15.77
C LEU A 132 -34.06 -17.43 15.66
N GLU A 133 -34.03 -16.66 16.75
CA GLU A 133 -34.17 -15.21 16.72
C GLU A 133 -32.95 -14.55 16.05
N GLU A 134 -31.74 -14.97 16.41
CA GLU A 134 -30.48 -14.58 15.77
C GLU A 134 -30.53 -14.83 14.26
N TYR A 135 -30.83 -16.05 13.79
CA TYR A 135 -30.96 -16.35 12.35
C TYR A 135 -32.05 -15.52 11.65
N ASN A 136 -33.15 -15.16 12.32
CA ASN A 136 -34.16 -14.28 11.73
C ASN A 136 -33.64 -12.83 11.58
N THR A 137 -32.80 -12.35 12.50
CA THR A 137 -32.14 -11.04 12.35
C THR A 137 -31.10 -11.04 11.23
N GLU A 138 -30.24 -12.07 11.16
CA GLU A 138 -29.28 -12.23 10.06
C GLU A 138 -29.99 -12.29 8.69
N PHE A 139 -31.10 -13.03 8.59
CA PHE A 139 -31.87 -13.12 7.35
C PHE A 139 -32.51 -11.78 6.95
N ALA A 140 -32.97 -10.98 7.92
CA ALA A 140 -33.47 -9.63 7.66
C ALA A 140 -32.35 -8.71 7.12
N ASP A 141 -31.15 -8.80 7.68
CA ASP A 141 -30.02 -7.98 7.23
C ASP A 141 -29.44 -8.42 5.89
N VAL A 142 -29.36 -9.71 5.60
CA VAL A 142 -29.02 -10.22 4.25
C VAL A 142 -30.03 -9.71 3.21
N LYS A 143 -31.32 -9.69 3.55
CA LYS A 143 -32.37 -9.13 2.68
C LYS A 143 -32.25 -7.60 2.51
N ASN A 144 -31.85 -6.87 3.55
CA ASN A 144 -31.52 -5.44 3.45
C ASN A 144 -30.30 -5.20 2.55
N GLN A 145 -29.27 -6.06 2.64
CA GLN A 145 -28.10 -6.01 1.77
C GLN A 145 -28.44 -6.32 0.30
N GLU A 146 -29.36 -7.24 0.02
CA GLU A 146 -29.84 -7.48 -1.35
C GLU A 146 -30.45 -6.20 -1.96
N ILE A 147 -31.23 -5.45 -1.18
CA ILE A 147 -31.84 -4.18 -1.61
C ILE A 147 -30.77 -3.11 -1.88
N THR A 148 -29.70 -3.01 -1.06
CA THR A 148 -28.61 -2.05 -1.33
C THR A 148 -27.77 -2.47 -2.53
N LEU A 149 -27.50 -3.77 -2.70
CA LEU A 149 -26.77 -4.36 -3.83
C LEU A 149 -27.51 -4.13 -5.15
N ASN A 150 -28.84 -4.28 -5.17
CA ASN A 150 -29.64 -3.98 -6.36
C ASN A 150 -29.66 -2.47 -6.69
N LYS A 151 -29.74 -1.59 -5.68
CA LYS A 151 -29.59 -0.13 -5.87
C LYS A 151 -28.18 0.26 -6.37
N LEU A 152 -27.14 -0.48 -5.99
CA LEU A 152 -25.78 -0.29 -6.48
C LEU A 152 -25.63 -0.75 -7.93
N LYS A 153 -26.17 -1.93 -8.30
CA LYS A 153 -26.24 -2.40 -9.69
C LYS A 153 -26.97 -1.40 -10.60
N GLU A 154 -28.10 -0.87 -10.17
CA GLU A 154 -28.88 0.12 -10.95
C GLU A 154 -28.09 1.41 -11.18
N LYS A 155 -27.35 1.89 -10.16
CA LYS A 155 -26.45 3.05 -10.31
C LYS A 155 -25.26 2.75 -11.23
N LEU A 156 -24.67 1.55 -11.13
CA LEU A 156 -23.55 1.14 -11.96
C LEU A 156 -23.96 1.08 -13.43
N LYS A 157 -25.10 0.44 -13.74
CA LYS A 157 -25.69 0.41 -15.08
C LYS A 157 -25.95 1.82 -15.65
N LYS A 158 -26.45 2.74 -14.83
CA LYS A 158 -26.66 4.15 -15.25
C LYS A 158 -25.34 4.91 -15.49
N TYR A 159 -24.24 4.54 -14.83
CA TYR A 159 -22.93 5.09 -15.14
C TYR A 159 -22.36 4.50 -16.44
N GLU A 160 -22.52 3.18 -16.67
CA GLU A 160 -22.15 2.52 -17.93
C GLU A 160 -22.89 3.14 -19.12
N GLU A 161 -24.22 3.27 -19.03
CA GLU A 161 -25.06 3.96 -20.02
C GLU A 161 -24.58 5.39 -20.30
N GLN A 162 -24.27 6.16 -19.25
CA GLN A 162 -23.74 7.52 -19.40
C GLN A 162 -22.31 7.59 -19.95
N THR A 163 -21.48 6.56 -19.80
CA THR A 163 -20.16 6.50 -20.43
C THR A 163 -20.27 6.10 -21.89
N ASP A 164 -21.18 5.17 -22.23
CA ASP A 164 -21.42 4.74 -23.62
C ASP A 164 -22.06 5.87 -24.45
N GLU A 165 -23.01 6.61 -23.89
CA GLU A 165 -23.59 7.81 -24.53
C GLU A 165 -22.51 8.89 -24.81
N LYS A 166 -21.59 9.12 -23.86
CA LYS A 166 -20.49 10.09 -24.05
C LYS A 166 -19.45 9.61 -25.04
N LEU A 167 -19.09 8.32 -24.99
CA LEU A 167 -18.15 7.70 -25.93
C LEU A 167 -18.71 7.78 -27.35
N LYS A 168 -19.99 7.44 -27.52
CA LYS A 168 -20.69 7.56 -28.80
C LYS A 168 -20.77 9.00 -29.28
N ALA A 169 -21.17 9.96 -28.43
CA ALA A 169 -21.24 11.37 -28.81
C ALA A 169 -19.88 11.93 -29.26
N LEU A 170 -18.78 11.53 -28.59
CA LEU A 170 -17.42 11.92 -28.97
C LEU A 170 -16.99 11.24 -30.28
N LEU A 171 -17.33 9.96 -30.49
CA LEU A 171 -17.04 9.24 -31.74
C LEU A 171 -17.80 9.88 -32.92
N ASP A 172 -19.10 10.14 -32.74
CA ASP A 172 -19.97 10.91 -33.65
C ASP A 172 -19.39 12.30 -34.01
N GLU A 173 -18.74 12.98 -33.06
CA GLU A 173 -18.09 14.28 -33.27
C GLU A 173 -16.80 14.11 -34.10
N LYS A 174 -15.96 13.12 -33.76
CA LYS A 174 -14.70 12.86 -34.48
C LYS A 174 -14.93 12.33 -35.89
N GLU A 175 -15.95 11.51 -36.11
CA GLU A 175 -16.36 11.08 -37.45
C GLU A 175 -16.78 12.28 -38.32
N LYS A 176 -17.61 13.18 -37.79
CA LYS A 176 -18.02 14.41 -38.49
C LYS A 176 -16.83 15.34 -38.77
N ALA A 177 -15.92 15.51 -37.81
CA ALA A 177 -14.71 16.31 -38.00
C ALA A 177 -13.77 15.72 -39.06
N LEU A 178 -13.57 14.39 -39.06
CA LEU A 178 -12.81 13.68 -40.09
C LEU A 178 -13.46 13.84 -41.46
N GLN A 179 -14.77 13.64 -41.58
CA GLN A 179 -15.50 13.80 -42.84
C GLN A 179 -15.40 15.23 -43.41
N ILE A 180 -15.50 16.26 -42.56
CA ILE A 180 -15.28 17.66 -42.98
C ILE A 180 -13.85 17.85 -43.49
N SER A 181 -12.85 17.38 -42.75
CA SER A 181 -11.43 17.50 -43.16
C SER A 181 -11.11 16.74 -44.45
N TYR A 182 -11.79 15.62 -44.71
CA TYR A 182 -11.69 14.85 -45.94
C TYR A 182 -12.32 15.60 -47.11
N ASN A 183 -13.55 16.09 -46.95
CA ASN A 183 -14.26 16.87 -47.97
C ASN A 183 -13.49 18.15 -48.35
N GLU A 184 -12.93 18.86 -47.37
CA GLU A 184 -12.05 20.01 -47.62
C GLU A 184 -10.78 19.63 -48.39
N ARG A 185 -10.17 18.48 -48.08
CA ARG A 185 -8.97 18.00 -48.77
C ARG A 185 -9.29 17.58 -50.20
N GLU A 186 -10.46 16.98 -50.42
CA GLU A 186 -10.97 16.63 -51.75
C GLU A 186 -11.26 17.87 -52.59
N GLN A 187 -11.93 18.89 -52.04
CA GLN A 187 -12.10 20.19 -52.72
C GLN A 187 -10.76 20.82 -53.08
N LYS A 188 -9.83 20.94 -52.13
CA LYS A 188 -8.48 21.53 -52.39
C LYS A 188 -7.70 20.76 -53.46
N LEU A 189 -7.90 19.44 -53.58
CA LEU A 189 -7.33 18.62 -54.65
C LEU A 189 -8.04 18.84 -56.00
N LEU A 190 -9.36 19.05 -56.01
CA LEU A 190 -10.16 19.33 -57.20
C LEU A 190 -9.85 20.73 -57.75
N ASP A 191 -9.77 21.75 -56.90
CA ASP A 191 -9.37 23.11 -57.26
C ASP A 191 -7.94 23.14 -57.82
N SER A 192 -7.01 22.40 -57.20
CA SER A 192 -5.63 22.27 -57.67
C SER A 192 -5.56 21.58 -59.04
N LYS A 193 -6.36 20.52 -59.27
CA LYS A 193 -6.49 19.88 -60.59
C LYS A 193 -7.06 20.84 -61.64
N LEU A 194 -8.08 21.62 -61.29
CA LEU A 194 -8.69 22.60 -62.18
C LEU A 194 -7.69 23.71 -62.54
N LEU A 195 -6.95 24.25 -61.57
CA LEU A 195 -5.90 25.24 -61.79
C LEU A 195 -4.72 24.70 -62.61
N LEU A 196 -4.38 23.42 -62.47
CA LEU A 196 -3.38 22.78 -63.31
C LEU A 196 -3.89 22.59 -64.75
N ALA A 197 -5.16 22.19 -64.92
CA ALA A 197 -5.78 22.02 -66.23
C ALA A 197 -5.92 23.35 -67.00
N THR A 198 -6.30 24.45 -66.33
CA THR A 198 -6.36 25.77 -66.97
C THR A 198 -4.96 26.28 -67.33
N LYS A 199 -3.96 26.14 -66.45
CA LYS A 199 -2.56 26.48 -66.78
C LYS A 199 -2.00 25.65 -67.93
N LEU A 200 -2.38 24.38 -68.03
CA LEU A 200 -2.01 23.52 -69.15
C LEU A 200 -2.63 24.05 -70.44
N GLY A 201 -3.95 24.30 -70.46
CA GLY A 201 -4.65 24.89 -71.61
C GLY A 201 -4.10 26.26 -72.04
N ASP A 202 -3.78 27.14 -71.09
CA ASP A 202 -3.10 28.42 -71.35
C ASP A 202 -1.72 28.23 -71.99
N SER A 203 -0.99 27.19 -71.61
CA SER A 203 0.33 26.87 -72.17
C SER A 203 0.22 26.23 -73.56
N GLU A 204 -0.77 25.36 -73.79
CA GLU A 204 -1.09 24.78 -75.08
C GLU A 204 -1.55 25.84 -76.08
N ALA A 205 -2.39 26.80 -75.63
CA ALA A 205 -2.80 27.96 -76.41
C ALA A 205 -1.60 28.84 -76.81
N LYS A 206 -0.67 29.11 -75.88
CA LYS A 206 0.57 29.86 -76.18
C LYS A 206 1.49 29.09 -77.14
N ILE A 207 1.58 27.77 -77.00
CA ILE A 207 2.33 26.91 -77.95
C ILE A 207 1.66 26.94 -79.33
N LYS A 208 0.33 27.03 -79.40
CA LYS A 208 -0.41 27.18 -80.67
C LYS A 208 -0.17 28.53 -81.32
N THR A 209 -0.28 29.65 -80.59
CA THR A 209 -0.02 30.98 -81.16
C THR A 209 1.45 31.14 -81.57
N LEU A 210 2.41 30.65 -80.79
CA LEU A 210 3.83 30.68 -81.16
C LEU A 210 4.13 29.81 -82.40
N LYS A 211 3.38 28.74 -82.63
CA LYS A 211 3.47 27.96 -83.88
C LYS A 211 2.88 28.71 -85.07
N GLU A 212 1.74 29.38 -84.90
CA GLU A 212 1.10 30.19 -85.94
C GLU A 212 1.96 31.42 -86.31
N GLU A 213 2.61 32.06 -85.33
CA GLU A 213 3.60 33.13 -85.54
C GLU A 213 4.88 32.61 -86.22
N LEU A 214 5.35 31.40 -85.87
CA LEU A 214 6.50 30.75 -86.51
C LEU A 214 6.21 30.35 -87.95
N GLU A 215 5.02 29.81 -88.23
CA GLU A 215 4.56 29.49 -89.59
C GLU A 215 4.40 30.77 -90.44
N LYS A 216 3.83 31.83 -89.87
CA LYS A 216 3.73 33.15 -90.52
C LYS A 216 5.09 33.75 -90.85
N THR A 217 6.03 33.74 -89.90
CA THR A 217 7.39 34.28 -90.12
C THR A 217 8.21 33.41 -91.08
N GLN A 218 8.02 32.09 -91.10
CA GLN A 218 8.56 31.22 -92.15
C GLN A 218 7.98 31.56 -93.53
N GLY A 219 6.68 31.85 -93.62
CA GLY A 219 6.04 32.35 -94.85
C GLY A 219 6.60 33.69 -95.32
N GLU A 220 6.76 34.66 -94.41
CA GLU A 220 7.37 35.96 -94.71
C GLU A 220 8.83 35.84 -95.18
N ILE A 221 9.62 34.94 -94.58
CA ILE A 221 10.98 34.61 -95.02
C ILE A 221 10.97 33.98 -96.42
N PHE A 222 10.00 33.09 -96.71
CA PHE A 222 9.86 32.49 -98.04
C PHE A 222 9.46 33.51 -99.11
N GLU A 223 8.51 34.41 -98.82
CA GLU A 223 8.15 35.51 -99.73
C GLU A 223 9.32 36.48 -99.96
N LEU A 224 10.04 36.87 -98.91
CA LEU A 224 11.21 37.73 -99.02
C LEU A 224 12.31 37.06 -99.85
N LYS A 225 12.49 35.74 -99.70
CA LYS A 225 13.39 34.97 -100.55
C LYS A 225 12.92 34.97 -102.01
N SER A 226 11.64 34.66 -102.29
CA SER A 226 11.09 34.70 -103.66
C SER A 226 11.31 36.07 -104.31
N ARG A 227 11.00 37.15 -103.59
CA ARG A 227 11.22 38.52 -104.07
C ARG A 227 12.69 38.87 -104.28
N HIS A 228 13.61 38.28 -103.52
CA HIS A 228 15.05 38.46 -103.73
C HIS A 228 15.56 37.63 -104.92
N ASP A 229 15.11 36.39 -105.08
CA ASP A 229 15.41 35.54 -106.24
C ASP A 229 14.83 36.16 -107.55
N GLU A 230 13.65 36.79 -107.46
CA GLU A 230 13.04 37.64 -108.51
C GLU A 230 13.86 38.90 -108.80
N GLU A 231 14.32 39.65 -107.77
CA GLU A 231 15.18 40.82 -107.97
C GLU A 231 16.52 40.44 -108.62
N ILE A 232 17.15 39.34 -108.18
CA ILE A 232 18.36 38.80 -108.82
C ILE A 232 18.10 38.50 -110.30
N THR A 233 16.97 37.86 -110.62
CA THR A 233 16.58 37.57 -112.02
C THR A 233 16.33 38.84 -112.84
N ALA A 234 15.74 39.86 -112.22
CA ALA A 234 15.54 41.17 -112.85
C ALA A 234 16.86 41.93 -113.07
N ARG A 235 17.83 41.82 -112.15
CA ARG A 235 19.18 42.39 -112.30
C ARG A 235 20.00 41.66 -113.36
N ILE A 236 19.84 40.34 -113.50
CA ILE A 236 20.46 39.58 -114.59
C ILE A 236 19.92 40.05 -115.94
N SER A 237 18.60 40.19 -116.11
CA SER A 237 18.03 40.67 -117.38
C SER A 237 18.26 42.17 -117.64
N GLU A 238 18.36 43.01 -116.61
CA GLU A 238 18.87 44.39 -116.74
C GLU A 238 20.32 44.40 -117.24
N MET A 239 21.18 43.51 -116.72
CA MET A 239 22.56 43.35 -117.16
C MET A 239 22.66 42.83 -118.60
N GLU A 240 21.83 41.85 -119.00
CA GLU A 240 21.74 41.37 -120.40
C GLU A 240 21.30 42.48 -121.37
N ILE A 241 20.36 43.34 -120.96
CA ILE A 241 19.93 44.50 -121.77
C ILE A 241 21.06 45.53 -121.88
N LEU A 242 21.75 45.84 -120.77
CA LEU A 242 22.89 46.76 -120.77
C LEU A 242 24.08 46.21 -121.59
N GLU A 243 24.32 44.90 -121.55
CA GLU A 243 25.31 44.21 -122.38
C GLU A 243 24.92 44.31 -123.88
N SER A 244 23.65 44.11 -124.22
CA SER A 244 23.15 44.23 -125.59
C SER A 244 23.18 45.67 -126.13
N ASP A 245 22.80 46.68 -125.34
CA ASP A 245 22.93 48.09 -125.76
C ASP A 245 24.39 48.55 -125.77
N LEU A 246 25.29 47.97 -124.95
CA LEU A 246 26.74 48.18 -125.04
C LEU A 246 27.32 47.53 -126.30
N GLU A 247 26.91 46.31 -126.66
CA GLU A 247 27.28 45.67 -127.92
C GLU A 247 26.79 46.50 -129.11
N ARG A 248 25.54 46.99 -129.06
CA ARG A 248 24.96 47.87 -130.07
C ARG A 248 25.65 49.23 -130.16
N ALA A 249 26.09 49.80 -129.04
CA ALA A 249 26.91 51.01 -129.02
C ALA A 249 28.29 50.76 -129.64
N ASN A 250 28.93 49.63 -129.36
CA ASN A 250 30.17 49.20 -130.02
C ASN A 250 29.98 48.97 -131.53
N GLN A 251 28.86 48.38 -131.96
CA GLN A 251 28.51 48.24 -133.38
C GLN A 251 28.28 49.61 -134.05
N GLN A 252 27.66 50.57 -133.36
CA GLN A 252 27.55 51.96 -133.84
C GLN A 252 28.90 52.68 -133.89
N LEU A 253 29.80 52.42 -132.95
CA LEU A 253 31.15 52.97 -132.94
C LEU A 253 31.98 52.42 -134.11
N LEU A 254 31.95 51.10 -134.34
CA LEU A 254 32.52 50.45 -135.53
C LEU A 254 31.92 50.97 -136.85
N ALA A 255 30.64 51.33 -136.87
CA ALA A 255 30.01 51.97 -138.02
C ALA A 255 30.47 53.43 -138.18
N ALA A 256 30.62 54.19 -137.09
CA ALA A 256 31.13 55.56 -137.10
C ALA A 256 32.61 55.63 -137.50
N GLU A 257 33.42 54.64 -137.12
CA GLU A 257 34.79 54.46 -137.63
C GLU A 257 34.79 54.27 -139.15
N LYS A 258 33.92 53.41 -139.68
CA LYS A 258 33.73 53.26 -141.15
C LYS A 258 33.19 54.53 -141.82
N PHE A 259 32.38 55.34 -141.16
CA PHE A 259 32.00 56.67 -141.68
C PHE A 259 33.16 57.68 -141.62
N SER A 260 34.06 57.58 -140.64
CA SER A 260 35.30 58.35 -140.57
C SER A 260 36.30 57.93 -141.65
N GLU A 261 36.40 56.63 -141.96
CA GLU A 261 37.10 56.12 -143.14
C GLU A 261 36.47 56.64 -144.44
N ASN A 262 35.14 56.70 -144.54
CA ASN A 262 34.47 57.27 -145.72
C ASN A 262 34.66 58.78 -145.87
N PHE A 263 34.93 59.52 -144.79
CA PHE A 263 35.38 60.92 -144.88
C PHE A 263 36.87 61.04 -145.24
N LYS A 264 37.72 60.05 -144.91
CA LYS A 264 39.10 59.96 -145.43
C LYS A 264 39.13 59.59 -146.92
N SER A 265 38.26 58.70 -147.38
CA SER A 265 38.26 58.18 -148.76
C SER A 265 37.75 59.19 -149.79
N LEU A 266 37.04 60.24 -149.36
CA LEU A 266 36.55 61.33 -150.22
C LEU A 266 37.60 62.43 -150.51
N PHE A 267 38.80 62.38 -149.91
CA PHE A 267 39.86 63.37 -150.16
C PHE A 267 41.02 62.84 -151.03
N ASN A 268 41.34 61.55 -150.94
CA ASN A 268 42.50 60.97 -151.63
C ASN A 268 42.11 60.10 -152.83
N GLN A 269 41.79 60.76 -153.93
CA GLN A 269 41.84 60.16 -155.26
C GLN A 269 43.31 59.99 -155.73
N ASP A 270 43.58 58.89 -156.45
CA ASP A 270 44.75 58.62 -157.29
C ASP A 270 46.16 58.66 -156.65
N THR A 271 46.52 57.58 -155.93
CA THR A 271 47.39 56.51 -156.48
C THR A 271 47.38 55.29 -155.54
N LYS A 272 47.60 54.03 -155.94
CA LYS A 272 47.18 53.15 -157.06
C LYS A 272 48.08 51.89 -156.98
N ASP A 273 47.44 50.73 -156.93
CA ASP A 273 47.86 49.43 -157.49
C ASP A 273 49.14 48.68 -157.02
N ALA A 274 48.96 47.37 -156.80
CA ALA A 274 49.92 46.25 -156.71
C ALA A 274 50.97 46.26 -155.55
N ALA A 275 50.91 45.38 -154.53
CA ALA A 275 50.95 43.89 -154.50
C ALA A 275 52.38 43.30 -154.68
N ASP A 276 52.84 42.29 -153.94
CA ASP A 276 52.23 41.43 -152.91
C ASP A 276 53.33 40.90 -151.93
N GLY A 277 53.00 40.22 -150.81
CA GLY A 277 53.98 39.33 -150.16
C GLY A 277 54.08 39.20 -148.63
N LEU A 278 52.97 38.97 -147.91
CA LEU A 278 52.91 38.19 -146.63
C LEU A 278 53.60 38.71 -145.34
N GLY A 279 53.08 38.29 -144.17
CA GLY A 279 53.88 38.10 -142.94
C GLY A 279 53.59 38.95 -141.69
N GLN A 280 52.42 39.57 -141.55
CA GLN A 280 52.16 40.54 -140.46
C GLN A 280 51.48 39.93 -139.21
N GLN A 281 52.28 39.57 -138.19
CA GLN A 281 51.88 39.26 -136.80
C GLN A 281 53.10 39.46 -135.87
N ASN A 282 52.90 39.92 -134.62
CA ASN A 282 53.87 40.05 -133.49
C ASN A 282 54.16 41.45 -132.87
N GLU A 283 53.32 42.49 -133.03
CA GLU A 283 53.38 43.68 -132.13
C GLU A 283 52.06 43.97 -131.40
N VAL A 284 50.95 44.24 -132.10
CA VAL A 284 49.62 44.44 -131.45
C VAL A 284 49.19 43.23 -130.60
N GLN A 285 49.69 42.04 -130.93
CA GLN A 285 49.48 40.82 -130.15
C GLN A 285 50.24 40.85 -128.80
N TYR A 286 51.34 41.59 -128.65
CA TYR A 286 51.99 41.77 -127.35
C TYR A 286 51.17 42.70 -126.44
N GLU A 287 50.66 43.85 -126.92
CA GLU A 287 49.75 44.67 -126.10
C GLU A 287 48.50 43.90 -125.68
N SER A 288 47.84 43.22 -126.62
CA SER A 288 46.60 42.47 -126.35
C SER A 288 46.83 41.25 -125.44
N MET A 289 47.89 40.47 -125.70
CA MET A 289 48.23 39.32 -124.86
C MET A 289 48.68 39.76 -123.47
N ARG A 290 49.39 40.87 -123.33
CA ARG A 290 49.79 41.46 -122.03
C ARG A 290 48.60 42.04 -121.25
N ALA A 291 47.59 42.58 -121.94
CA ALA A 291 46.33 42.99 -121.33
C ALA A 291 45.51 41.77 -120.85
N MET A 292 45.46 40.71 -121.64
CA MET A 292 44.80 39.45 -121.28
C MET A 292 45.55 38.71 -120.16
N GLU A 293 46.88 38.69 -120.18
CA GLU A 293 47.77 38.18 -119.13
C GLU A 293 47.61 38.97 -117.83
N PHE A 294 47.46 40.30 -117.90
CA PHE A 294 47.12 41.13 -116.74
C PHE A 294 45.72 40.82 -116.18
N GLN A 295 44.71 40.58 -117.03
CA GLN A 295 43.39 40.10 -116.58
C GLN A 295 43.45 38.68 -115.99
N LEU A 296 44.26 37.79 -116.57
CA LEU A 296 44.46 36.43 -116.06
C LEU A 296 45.12 36.48 -114.68
N LEU A 297 46.20 37.25 -114.51
CA LEU A 297 46.83 37.53 -113.21
C LEU A 297 45.86 38.18 -112.22
N SER A 298 44.95 39.06 -112.69
CA SER A 298 43.90 39.63 -111.83
C SER A 298 42.89 38.56 -111.38
N LYS A 299 42.51 37.62 -112.24
CA LYS A 299 41.58 36.52 -111.89
C LYS A 299 42.24 35.39 -111.11
N GLU A 300 43.51 35.08 -111.36
CA GLU A 300 44.31 34.19 -110.50
C GLU A 300 44.49 34.79 -109.10
N ARG A 301 44.67 36.12 -109.01
CA ARG A 301 44.68 36.83 -107.74
C ARG A 301 43.32 36.79 -107.05
N GLU A 302 42.23 37.14 -107.73
CA GLU A 302 40.88 37.03 -107.17
C GLU A 302 40.56 35.60 -106.69
N LEU A 303 40.96 34.57 -107.45
CA LEU A 303 40.81 33.17 -107.06
C LEU A 303 41.69 32.79 -105.87
N SER A 304 42.92 33.32 -105.78
CA SER A 304 43.80 33.14 -104.61
C SER A 304 43.20 33.80 -103.37
N ASP A 305 42.74 35.04 -103.48
CA ASP A 305 42.11 35.81 -102.41
C ASP A 305 40.82 35.10 -101.94
N LEU A 306 40.00 34.57 -102.86
CA LEU A 306 38.78 33.81 -102.55
C LEU A 306 39.10 32.42 -101.94
N MET A 307 40.18 31.77 -102.36
CA MET A 307 40.61 30.48 -101.82
C MET A 307 41.22 30.65 -100.41
N GLU A 308 41.94 31.74 -100.16
CA GLU A 308 42.40 32.12 -98.82
C GLU A 308 41.21 32.46 -97.90
N GLU A 309 40.19 33.18 -98.39
CA GLU A 309 38.96 33.45 -97.63
C GLU A 309 38.16 32.18 -97.33
N ILE A 310 38.00 31.25 -98.28
CA ILE A 310 37.36 29.94 -98.03
C ILE A 310 38.14 29.16 -96.97
N HIS A 311 39.47 29.14 -97.06
CA HIS A 311 40.32 28.48 -96.06
C HIS A 311 40.28 29.20 -94.69
N HIS A 312 40.14 30.52 -94.68
CA HIS A 312 39.93 31.33 -93.47
C HIS A 312 38.59 30.97 -92.81
N GLN A 313 37.49 30.98 -93.56
CA GLN A 313 36.16 30.62 -93.07
C GLN A 313 36.11 29.17 -92.58
N GLN A 314 36.74 28.23 -93.28
CA GLN A 314 36.90 26.86 -92.80
C GLN A 314 37.67 26.82 -91.47
N SER A 315 38.79 27.56 -91.36
CA SER A 315 39.58 27.67 -90.13
C SER A 315 38.78 28.29 -88.97
N VAL A 316 37.91 29.27 -89.24
CA VAL A 316 37.03 29.89 -88.25
C VAL A 316 35.90 28.94 -87.83
N ALA A 317 35.25 28.26 -88.77
CA ALA A 317 34.22 27.27 -88.50
C ALA A 317 34.76 26.10 -87.65
N ASP A 318 35.96 25.61 -87.95
CA ASP A 318 36.62 24.54 -87.20
C ASP A 318 37.02 24.98 -85.78
N LYS A 319 37.47 26.22 -85.60
CA LYS A 319 37.72 26.83 -84.27
C LYS A 319 36.43 26.99 -83.47
N PHE A 320 35.35 27.46 -84.11
CA PHE A 320 34.04 27.60 -83.47
C PHE A 320 33.48 26.24 -83.05
N LYS A 321 33.49 25.25 -83.96
CA LYS A 321 33.07 23.87 -83.68
C LYS A 321 33.83 23.28 -82.49
N ARG A 322 35.17 23.34 -82.49
CA ARG A 322 35.99 22.85 -81.36
C ARG A 322 35.71 23.60 -80.05
N THR A 323 35.32 24.87 -80.12
CA THR A 323 34.93 25.67 -78.94
C THR A 323 33.58 25.20 -78.37
N VAL A 324 32.59 24.97 -79.23
CA VAL A 324 31.27 24.42 -78.86
C VAL A 324 31.40 22.99 -78.34
N GLU A 325 32.17 22.11 -78.98
CA GLU A 325 32.44 20.74 -78.51
C GLU A 325 33.09 20.72 -77.12
N ARG A 326 34.06 21.64 -76.88
CA ARG A 326 34.71 21.82 -75.58
C ARG A 326 33.73 22.32 -74.51
N GLU A 327 32.84 23.25 -74.85
CA GLU A 327 31.87 23.82 -73.90
C GLU A 327 30.73 22.84 -73.60
N LEU A 328 30.29 22.06 -74.59
CA LEU A 328 29.37 20.94 -74.40
C LEU A 328 29.97 19.91 -73.43
N ALA A 329 31.20 19.44 -73.67
CA ALA A 329 31.87 18.47 -72.80
C ALA A 329 32.10 18.99 -71.37
N LEU A 330 32.33 20.31 -71.20
CA LEU A 330 32.42 20.94 -69.88
C LEU A 330 31.05 21.01 -69.18
N ALA A 331 29.97 21.32 -69.92
CA ALA A 331 28.61 21.34 -69.40
C ALA A 331 28.11 19.94 -69.02
N GLU A 332 28.34 18.94 -69.87
CA GLU A 332 28.05 17.52 -69.60
C GLU A 332 28.82 17.02 -68.38
N GLY A 333 30.13 17.30 -68.29
CA GLY A 333 30.96 16.96 -67.13
C GLY A 333 30.56 17.70 -65.84
N ALA A 334 29.94 18.87 -65.93
CA ALA A 334 29.36 19.57 -64.78
C ALA A 334 28.00 18.96 -64.36
N LEU A 335 27.16 18.61 -65.34
CA LEU A 335 25.87 17.94 -65.13
C LEU A 335 26.06 16.55 -64.51
N GLU A 336 27.05 15.78 -64.96
CA GLU A 336 27.37 14.45 -64.41
C GLU A 336 27.83 14.57 -62.94
N LYS A 337 28.68 15.56 -62.62
CA LYS A 337 29.09 15.85 -61.23
C LYS A 337 27.89 16.23 -60.36
N LYS A 338 27.00 17.11 -60.83
CA LYS A 338 25.81 17.52 -60.08
C LYS A 338 24.80 16.37 -59.94
N SER A 339 24.66 15.50 -60.93
CA SER A 339 23.86 14.26 -60.83
C SER A 339 24.42 13.32 -59.76
N LYS A 340 25.75 13.09 -59.72
CA LYS A 340 26.40 12.30 -58.67
C LYS A 340 26.23 12.91 -57.27
N GLU A 341 26.34 14.23 -57.15
CA GLU A 341 26.11 14.98 -55.90
C GLU A 341 24.66 14.86 -55.42
N VAL A 342 23.67 15.04 -56.30
CA VAL A 342 22.24 14.86 -55.99
C VAL A 342 21.93 13.41 -55.59
N ASN A 343 22.49 12.41 -56.29
CA ASN A 343 22.29 11.01 -55.93
C ASN A 343 22.91 10.65 -54.56
N TYR A 344 24.09 11.20 -54.24
CA TYR A 344 24.70 11.06 -52.91
C TYR A 344 23.85 11.73 -51.82
N LEU A 345 23.35 12.95 -52.06
CA LEU A 345 22.49 13.66 -51.12
C LEU A 345 21.14 12.94 -50.92
N ASN A 346 20.55 12.36 -51.97
CA ASN A 346 19.34 11.56 -51.88
C ASN A 346 19.56 10.24 -51.13
N GLN A 347 20.67 9.53 -51.37
CA GLN A 347 21.04 8.36 -50.56
C GLN A 347 21.22 8.74 -49.09
N LYS A 348 21.88 9.87 -48.81
CA LYS A 348 22.09 10.36 -47.44
C LYS A 348 20.77 10.73 -46.76
N LEU A 349 19.87 11.42 -47.46
CA LEU A 349 18.54 11.76 -46.97
C LEU A 349 17.70 10.51 -46.66
N ASN A 350 17.72 9.52 -47.56
CA ASN A 350 17.05 8.23 -47.33
C ASN A 350 17.64 7.48 -46.12
N SER A 351 18.96 7.54 -45.91
CA SER A 351 19.63 7.00 -44.72
C SER A 351 19.40 7.80 -43.42
N MET A 352 18.56 8.84 -43.47
CA MET A 352 18.09 9.60 -42.31
C MET A 352 16.55 9.70 -42.30
N GLY A 353 15.85 8.87 -43.07
CA GLY A 353 14.37 8.84 -43.11
C GLY A 353 13.74 8.34 -41.79
N ASP A 354 14.51 7.60 -41.00
CA ASP A 354 14.22 7.15 -39.64
C ASP A 354 14.44 8.23 -38.58
N TYR A 355 15.02 9.40 -38.91
CA TYR A 355 15.36 10.43 -37.94
C TYR A 355 14.14 10.92 -37.12
N GLU A 356 12.97 11.06 -37.74
CA GLU A 356 11.71 11.42 -37.03
C GLU A 356 11.05 10.22 -36.31
N GLU A 357 11.50 8.99 -36.53
CA GLU A 357 11.18 7.82 -35.69
C GLU A 357 12.07 7.83 -34.45
N ILE A 358 13.39 7.85 -34.65
CA ILE A 358 14.41 7.90 -33.59
C ILE A 358 14.18 9.12 -32.67
N LYS A 359 13.82 10.28 -33.22
CA LYS A 359 13.48 11.49 -32.46
C LYS A 359 12.20 11.34 -31.61
N ARG A 360 11.17 10.67 -32.13
CA ARG A 360 9.97 10.31 -31.34
C ARG A 360 10.32 9.34 -30.22
N GLU A 361 11.08 8.29 -30.52
CA GLU A 361 11.53 7.31 -29.53
C GLU A 361 12.39 7.97 -28.44
N LEU A 362 13.33 8.86 -28.80
CA LEU A 362 14.11 9.65 -27.85
C LEU A 362 13.25 10.58 -26.99
N GLN A 363 12.22 11.21 -27.56
CA GLN A 363 11.30 12.06 -26.80
C GLN A 363 10.42 11.24 -25.84
N VAL A 364 9.92 10.08 -26.27
CA VAL A 364 9.18 9.12 -25.44
C VAL A 364 10.07 8.56 -24.32
N LEU A 365 11.30 8.14 -24.64
CA LEU A 365 12.29 7.70 -23.65
C LEU A 365 12.60 8.81 -22.64
N LYS A 366 12.82 10.05 -23.09
CA LYS A 366 13.07 11.20 -22.21
C LYS A 366 11.88 11.49 -21.28
N LEU A 367 10.64 11.36 -21.75
CA LEU A 367 9.44 11.54 -20.94
C LEU A 367 9.25 10.41 -19.91
N ILE A 368 9.47 9.16 -20.31
CA ILE A 368 9.43 7.99 -19.42
C ILE A 368 10.55 8.04 -18.37
N GLU A 369 11.75 8.47 -18.78
CA GLU A 369 12.95 8.45 -17.94
C GLU A 369 13.04 9.65 -16.98
N PHE A 370 12.47 10.80 -17.36
CA PHE A 370 12.47 12.02 -16.56
C PHE A 370 11.04 12.59 -16.38
N PRO A 371 10.14 11.90 -15.66
CA PRO A 371 8.71 12.24 -15.53
C PRO A 371 8.40 13.54 -14.76
N GLY A 372 9.42 14.36 -14.45
CA GLY A 372 9.28 15.73 -13.95
C GLY A 372 9.38 16.80 -15.04
N LEU A 373 9.71 16.44 -16.30
CA LEU A 373 9.70 17.36 -17.44
C LEU A 373 8.29 17.49 -18.02
N LYS A 374 7.39 18.14 -17.26
CA LYS A 374 6.19 18.72 -17.86
C LYS A 374 6.59 19.99 -18.60
N GLU A 375 6.37 20.00 -19.90
CA GLU A 375 6.45 21.22 -20.71
C GLU A 375 5.14 21.99 -20.45
N ASP A 376 5.20 23.04 -19.64
CA ASP A 376 4.12 24.03 -19.57
C ASP A 376 4.06 24.73 -20.95
N GLU A 377 2.96 24.56 -21.68
CA GLU A 377 2.84 24.82 -23.13
C GLU A 377 2.96 26.31 -23.56
N ASN A 378 3.40 27.20 -22.68
CA ASN A 378 3.28 28.66 -22.81
C ASN A 378 4.59 29.46 -22.70
N GLU A 379 5.77 28.87 -22.95
CA GLU A 379 6.99 29.68 -23.12
C GLU A 379 7.96 29.15 -24.18
N LEU A 380 8.34 30.00 -25.14
CA LEU A 380 9.10 29.65 -26.34
C LEU A 380 10.64 29.63 -26.13
N SER A 381 11.09 29.55 -24.87
CA SER A 381 12.49 29.56 -24.46
C SER A 381 12.99 28.16 -24.10
N ILE A 382 13.69 27.53 -25.05
CA ILE A 382 14.23 26.17 -24.92
C ILE A 382 15.49 26.15 -24.03
N ASP A 383 15.35 26.38 -22.72
CA ASP A 383 16.38 26.02 -21.72
C ASP A 383 16.18 24.56 -21.24
N VAL A 384 16.28 23.64 -22.20
CA VAL A 384 16.23 22.20 -21.91
C VAL A 384 17.50 21.83 -21.15
N LYS A 385 17.35 21.67 -19.82
CA LYS A 385 18.39 21.18 -18.90
C LYS A 385 19.25 20.11 -19.60
N PRO A 386 20.58 20.29 -19.71
CA PRO A 386 21.45 19.36 -20.42
C PRO A 386 21.26 17.92 -19.95
N LEU A 387 21.29 16.96 -20.89
CA LEU A 387 21.03 15.54 -20.60
C LEU A 387 21.97 15.00 -19.51
N GLU A 388 23.22 15.45 -19.48
CA GLU A 388 24.20 15.16 -18.42
C GLU A 388 23.68 15.55 -17.01
N LYS A 389 23.05 16.73 -16.88
CA LYS A 389 22.48 17.21 -15.60
C LYS A 389 21.29 16.36 -15.16
N LEU A 390 20.42 15.98 -16.10
CA LEU A 390 19.26 15.11 -15.84
C LEU A 390 19.70 13.69 -15.45
N LEU A 391 20.66 13.11 -16.18
CA LEU A 391 21.26 11.81 -15.87
C LEU A 391 21.97 11.84 -14.51
N LEU A 392 22.68 12.91 -14.17
CA LEU A 392 23.38 13.07 -12.89
C LEU A 392 22.40 13.27 -11.72
N GLU A 393 21.28 13.96 -11.93
CA GLU A 393 20.18 14.08 -10.97
C GLU A 393 19.49 12.72 -10.73
N LYS A 394 19.17 11.98 -11.80
CA LYS A 394 18.65 10.60 -11.73
C LYS A 394 19.64 9.65 -11.08
N ASN A 395 20.94 9.72 -11.41
CA ASN A 395 21.98 8.86 -10.84
C ASN A 395 22.11 9.08 -9.32
N LYS A 396 22.09 10.34 -8.85
CA LYS A 396 22.03 10.67 -7.43
C LYS A 396 20.75 10.17 -6.75
N SER A 397 19.61 10.26 -7.42
CA SER A 397 18.33 9.72 -6.91
C SER A 397 18.41 8.20 -6.75
N LEU A 398 18.87 7.48 -7.76
CA LEU A 398 19.07 6.03 -7.71
C LEU A 398 20.13 5.62 -6.68
N GLN A 399 21.20 6.41 -6.50
CA GLN A 399 22.20 6.15 -5.46
C GLN A 399 21.61 6.34 -4.04
N SER A 400 20.74 7.33 -3.86
CA SER A 400 19.97 7.56 -2.62
C SER A 400 18.98 6.42 -2.36
N GLU A 401 18.30 5.93 -3.41
CA GLU A 401 17.38 4.80 -3.32
C GLU A 401 18.11 3.48 -3.02
N CYS A 402 19.20 3.16 -3.74
CA CYS A 402 20.02 1.98 -3.48
C CYS A 402 20.64 1.99 -2.07
N THR A 403 21.05 3.15 -1.55
CA THR A 403 21.56 3.24 -0.16
C THR A 403 20.42 3.09 0.87
N LYS A 404 19.26 3.70 0.64
CA LYS A 404 18.04 3.49 1.46
C LYS A 404 17.60 2.02 1.47
N LEU A 405 17.50 1.37 0.31
CA LEU A 405 17.16 -0.05 0.19
C LEU A 405 18.21 -0.95 0.85
N LYS A 406 19.50 -0.62 0.75
CA LYS A 406 20.58 -1.35 1.43
C LYS A 406 20.50 -1.24 2.95
N VAL A 407 20.14 -0.06 3.48
CA VAL A 407 19.89 0.13 4.92
C VAL A 407 18.64 -0.63 5.36
N GLN A 408 17.53 -0.52 4.63
CA GLN A 408 16.29 -1.25 4.94
C GLN A 408 16.48 -2.77 4.88
N ASN A 409 17.26 -3.29 3.92
CA ASN A 409 17.58 -4.71 3.85
C ASN A 409 18.45 -5.12 5.05
N GLY A 410 19.47 -4.33 5.42
CA GLY A 410 20.27 -4.57 6.63
C GLY A 410 19.44 -4.56 7.93
N GLU A 411 18.47 -3.66 8.06
CA GLU A 411 17.50 -3.66 9.16
C GLU A 411 16.61 -4.91 9.15
N LEU A 412 16.15 -5.36 7.97
CA LEU A 412 15.32 -6.55 7.83
C LEU A 412 16.10 -7.83 8.15
N THR A 413 17.36 -7.94 7.69
CA THR A 413 18.26 -9.03 8.09
C THR A 413 18.52 -9.00 9.60
N GLY A 414 18.79 -7.83 10.19
CA GLY A 414 18.99 -7.70 11.64
C GLY A 414 17.75 -8.08 12.46
N LYS A 415 16.54 -7.73 11.99
CA LYS A 415 15.26 -8.14 12.58
C LYS A 415 15.02 -9.64 12.41
N TYR A 416 15.37 -10.21 11.26
CA TYR A 416 15.30 -11.65 11.00
C TYR A 416 16.25 -12.43 11.92
N ASP A 417 17.50 -12.01 12.06
CA ASP A 417 18.49 -12.65 12.96
C ASP A 417 18.06 -12.58 14.44
N GLN A 418 17.45 -11.47 14.87
CA GLN A 418 16.89 -11.33 16.21
C GLN A 418 15.68 -12.25 16.41
N LEU A 419 14.76 -12.28 15.44
CA LEU A 419 13.59 -13.16 15.49
C LEU A 419 14.00 -14.63 15.49
N GLN A 420 14.94 -15.03 14.62
CA GLN A 420 15.50 -16.38 14.54
C GLN A 420 16.17 -16.81 15.86
N LYS A 421 16.91 -15.91 16.52
CA LYS A 421 17.45 -16.15 17.87
C LYS A 421 16.35 -16.36 18.90
N SER A 422 15.38 -15.45 18.99
CA SER A 422 14.25 -15.58 19.92
C SER A 422 13.42 -16.83 19.67
N TYR A 423 13.24 -17.23 18.41
CA TYR A 423 12.58 -18.48 18.03
C TYR A 423 13.40 -19.70 18.49
N SER A 424 14.71 -19.69 18.32
CA SER A 424 15.57 -20.79 18.81
C SER A 424 15.57 -20.91 20.35
N GLU A 425 15.47 -19.79 21.07
CA GLU A 425 15.39 -19.73 22.53
C GLU A 425 14.02 -20.21 23.06
N VAL A 426 12.93 -19.76 22.43
CA VAL A 426 11.57 -20.25 22.72
C VAL A 426 11.42 -21.72 22.35
N TYR A 427 11.94 -22.15 21.20
CA TYR A 427 11.93 -23.56 20.79
C TYR A 427 12.69 -24.44 21.79
N ARG A 428 13.86 -23.98 22.25
CA ARG A 428 14.63 -24.66 23.30
C ARG A 428 13.84 -24.73 24.61
N THR A 429 13.33 -23.61 25.13
CA THR A 429 12.58 -23.63 26.41
C THR A 429 11.32 -24.49 26.33
N VAL A 430 10.64 -24.56 25.18
CA VAL A 430 9.53 -25.49 24.94
C VAL A 430 10.00 -26.95 24.90
N ASN A 431 11.19 -27.25 24.39
CA ASN A 431 11.77 -28.59 24.43
C ASN A 431 12.18 -28.99 25.85
N ASP A 432 12.91 -28.12 26.54
CA ASP A 432 13.34 -28.31 27.93
C ASP A 432 12.12 -28.48 28.87
N GLN A 433 11.02 -27.74 28.63
CA GLN A 433 9.73 -27.94 29.32
C GLN A 433 9.06 -29.27 28.98
N LYS A 434 9.06 -29.71 27.71
CA LYS A 434 8.51 -31.03 27.32
C LYS A 434 9.28 -32.18 27.96
N GLU A 435 10.60 -32.07 28.02
CA GLU A 435 11.44 -33.08 28.69
C GLU A 435 11.14 -33.11 30.19
N LEU A 436 11.08 -31.95 30.86
CA LEU A 436 10.69 -31.86 32.27
C LEU A 436 9.27 -32.39 32.52
N ILE A 437 8.30 -32.12 31.64
CA ILE A 437 6.96 -32.69 31.73
C ILE A 437 7.00 -34.21 31.58
N SER A 438 7.76 -34.75 30.63
CA SER A 438 7.89 -36.20 30.44
C SER A 438 8.60 -36.89 31.63
N GLN A 439 9.60 -36.23 32.24
CA GLN A 439 10.22 -36.67 33.49
C GLN A 439 9.20 -36.66 34.63
N LEU A 440 8.45 -35.56 34.83
CA LEU A 440 7.40 -35.46 35.85
C LEU A 440 6.25 -36.45 35.63
N GLU A 441 5.85 -36.73 34.40
CA GLU A 441 4.87 -37.77 34.06
C GLU A 441 5.42 -39.17 34.38
N THR A 442 6.71 -39.41 34.11
CA THR A 442 7.40 -40.66 34.46
C THR A 442 7.51 -40.83 35.99
N ASP A 443 7.82 -39.76 36.72
CA ASP A 443 7.88 -39.79 38.18
C ASP A 443 6.49 -39.91 38.83
N ILE A 444 5.47 -39.27 38.27
CA ILE A 444 4.07 -39.49 38.68
C ILE A 444 3.63 -40.92 38.37
N MET A 445 4.03 -41.50 37.24
CA MET A 445 3.81 -42.92 36.93
C MET A 445 4.55 -43.84 37.92
N ASN A 446 5.78 -43.51 38.30
CA ASN A 446 6.58 -44.28 39.25
C ASN A 446 6.00 -44.19 40.68
N VAL A 447 5.66 -43.00 41.16
CA VAL A 447 4.96 -42.78 42.43
C VAL A 447 3.60 -43.47 42.44
N LYS A 448 2.86 -43.44 41.32
CA LYS A 448 1.58 -44.16 41.20
C LYS A 448 1.75 -45.68 41.20
N ARG A 449 2.82 -46.22 40.61
CA ARG A 449 3.20 -47.65 40.68
C ARG A 449 3.63 -48.07 42.08
N LEU A 450 4.43 -47.25 42.76
CA LEU A 450 4.80 -47.44 44.16
C LEU A 450 3.56 -47.37 45.08
N SER A 451 2.56 -46.59 44.70
CA SER A 451 1.24 -46.51 45.35
C SER A 451 0.24 -47.60 44.90
N SER A 452 0.63 -48.55 44.03
CA SER A 452 -0.28 -49.57 43.48
C SER A 452 0.29 -51.00 43.49
N ASN A 453 1.44 -51.23 44.13
CA ASN A 453 1.85 -52.57 44.58
C ASN A 453 1.54 -52.66 46.08
N ASP A 454 0.87 -53.72 46.52
CA ASP A 454 0.43 -53.88 47.91
C ASP A 454 1.63 -53.95 48.89
N PHE A 455 1.77 -52.92 49.71
CA PHE A 455 2.50 -52.99 50.97
C PHE A 455 1.88 -52.07 52.02
N THR A 456 2.14 -52.35 53.30
CA THR A 456 1.53 -51.64 54.45
C THR A 456 1.80 -50.13 54.44
N PRO A 457 0.88 -49.29 54.93
CA PRO A 457 0.94 -47.84 54.77
C PRO A 457 2.15 -47.23 55.51
N THR A 458 3.23 -46.98 54.78
CA THR A 458 4.43 -46.26 55.26
C THR A 458 4.66 -45.01 54.41
N SER A 459 3.61 -44.21 54.24
CA SER A 459 3.62 -42.90 53.57
C SER A 459 4.18 -41.77 54.47
N THR A 460 5.02 -42.13 55.45
CA THR A 460 5.47 -41.24 56.52
C THR A 460 6.28 -40.05 55.99
N ILE A 461 7.11 -40.24 54.97
CA ILE A 461 8.17 -39.27 54.60
C ILE A 461 7.64 -37.98 53.92
N THR A 462 6.46 -37.99 53.28
CA THR A 462 5.85 -36.78 52.69
C THR A 462 4.65 -36.26 53.48
N SER A 463 3.95 -37.12 54.22
CA SER A 463 2.91 -36.68 55.15
C SER A 463 3.51 -35.95 56.35
N GLU A 464 4.53 -36.53 57.01
CA GLU A 464 5.13 -36.03 58.25
C GLU A 464 5.77 -34.64 58.10
N ALA A 465 6.27 -34.29 56.92
CA ALA A 465 6.80 -32.95 56.63
C ALA A 465 5.70 -31.88 56.54
N ILE A 466 4.48 -32.26 56.15
CA ILE A 466 3.33 -31.36 56.05
C ILE A 466 2.53 -31.35 57.35
N THR A 467 2.36 -32.49 58.04
CA THR A 467 1.73 -32.51 59.36
C THR A 467 2.57 -31.76 60.37
N LYS A 468 3.90 -31.94 60.43
CA LYS A 468 4.75 -31.17 61.38
C LYS A 468 4.72 -29.66 61.13
N ALA A 469 4.44 -29.21 59.91
CA ALA A 469 4.25 -27.80 59.59
C ALA A 469 2.88 -27.24 60.02
N VAL A 470 1.89 -28.10 60.27
CA VAL A 470 0.53 -27.75 60.71
C VAL A 470 0.35 -27.98 62.22
N GLU A 471 0.87 -29.08 62.75
CA GLU A 471 0.96 -29.39 64.19
C GLU A 471 1.67 -28.26 64.94
N HIS A 472 2.71 -27.65 64.36
CA HIS A 472 3.41 -26.52 65.00
C HIS A 472 2.61 -25.21 65.12
N LEU A 473 1.39 -25.13 64.57
CA LEU A 473 0.50 -23.96 64.66
C LEU A 473 -0.81 -24.23 65.42
N HIS A 474 -1.30 -25.48 65.45
CA HIS A 474 -2.49 -25.88 66.19
C HIS A 474 -2.34 -27.29 66.80
N ALA A 475 -1.57 -27.40 67.88
CA ALA A 475 -1.44 -28.60 68.69
C ALA A 475 -1.84 -28.34 70.16
N ASP A 476 -3.14 -28.12 70.37
CA ASP A 476 -3.84 -28.39 71.64
C ASP A 476 -5.33 -28.67 71.30
N GLU A 477 -5.96 -29.56 72.07
CA GLU A 477 -7.40 -29.90 72.03
C GLU A 477 -8.03 -30.34 70.68
N PHE A 478 -7.70 -31.52 70.14
CA PHE A 478 -8.66 -32.32 69.36
C PHE A 478 -8.50 -33.84 69.62
N ASP A 479 -9.63 -34.54 69.75
CA ASP A 479 -9.75 -35.90 70.30
C ASP A 479 -9.73 -37.01 69.23
N GLU A 480 -9.48 -38.28 69.60
CA GLU A 480 -9.29 -39.40 68.65
C GLU A 480 -10.50 -39.71 67.78
N MET A 481 -11.68 -39.20 68.11
CA MET A 481 -12.92 -39.35 67.36
C MET A 481 -12.87 -38.70 65.96
N ASP A 482 -11.94 -37.77 65.70
CA ASP A 482 -11.92 -36.96 64.46
C ASP A 482 -11.10 -37.56 63.29
N LYS A 483 -10.45 -38.73 63.46
CA LYS A 483 -9.76 -39.40 62.33
C LYS A 483 -10.76 -39.91 61.27
N GLN A 484 -11.90 -40.45 61.71
CA GLN A 484 -12.90 -41.05 60.83
C GLN A 484 -13.79 -40.00 60.13
N THR A 485 -13.97 -38.82 60.74
CA THR A 485 -14.61 -37.66 60.12
C THR A 485 -13.69 -37.06 59.05
N VAL A 486 -12.38 -36.89 59.31
CA VAL A 486 -11.38 -36.43 58.33
C VAL A 486 -11.29 -37.38 57.12
N GLU A 487 -11.28 -38.69 57.35
CA GLU A 487 -11.31 -39.69 56.27
C GLU A 487 -12.63 -39.67 55.46
N SER A 488 -13.76 -39.32 56.09
CA SER A 488 -15.04 -39.07 55.40
C SER A 488 -15.09 -37.73 54.66
N LEU A 489 -14.36 -36.72 55.13
CA LEU A 489 -14.27 -35.38 54.54
C LEU A 489 -13.33 -35.35 53.32
N LEU A 490 -12.26 -36.16 53.29
CA LEU A 490 -11.31 -36.25 52.17
C LEU A 490 -11.99 -36.49 50.78
N PRO A 491 -12.92 -37.46 50.63
CA PRO A 491 -13.74 -37.63 49.41
C PRO A 491 -14.60 -36.40 49.08
N ILE A 492 -15.12 -35.71 50.09
CA ILE A 492 -15.97 -34.52 49.89
C ILE A 492 -15.10 -33.35 49.42
N VAL A 493 -13.99 -33.07 50.09
CA VAL A 493 -13.02 -32.01 49.74
C VAL A 493 -12.39 -32.26 48.38
N SER A 494 -12.04 -33.50 48.03
CA SER A 494 -11.53 -33.83 46.68
C SER A 494 -12.60 -33.62 45.59
N SER A 495 -13.86 -34.00 45.84
CA SER A 495 -14.96 -33.72 44.89
C SER A 495 -15.24 -32.21 44.74
N GLN A 496 -15.10 -31.43 45.82
CA GLN A 496 -15.21 -29.97 45.77
C GLN A 496 -14.03 -29.36 45.01
N ARG A 497 -12.80 -29.80 45.28
CA ARG A 497 -11.59 -29.38 44.58
C ARG A 497 -11.68 -29.65 43.08
N GLU A 498 -12.16 -30.82 42.67
CA GLU A 498 -12.36 -31.12 41.24
C GLU A 498 -13.47 -30.26 40.63
N ARG A 499 -14.57 -30.01 41.37
CA ARG A 499 -15.64 -29.11 40.91
C ARG A 499 -15.16 -27.66 40.77
N PHE A 500 -14.29 -27.18 41.66
CA PHE A 500 -13.65 -25.87 41.56
C PHE A 500 -12.63 -25.82 40.41
N ARG A 501 -11.81 -26.86 40.23
CA ARG A 501 -10.89 -27.00 39.08
C ARG A 501 -11.63 -26.96 37.75
N LEU A 502 -12.71 -27.74 37.61
CA LEU A 502 -13.56 -27.73 36.41
C LEU A 502 -14.20 -26.36 36.19
N LYS A 503 -14.74 -25.72 37.25
CA LYS A 503 -15.33 -24.38 37.10
C LYS A 503 -14.29 -23.31 36.77
N ASN A 504 -13.07 -23.40 37.29
CA ASN A 504 -11.99 -22.47 36.95
C ASN A 504 -11.54 -22.64 35.49
N LEU A 505 -11.47 -23.89 35.00
CA LEU A 505 -11.16 -24.18 33.60
C LEU A 505 -12.26 -23.70 32.64
N GLU A 506 -13.53 -23.82 33.05
CA GLU A 506 -14.68 -23.22 32.33
C GLU A 506 -14.58 -21.68 32.30
N LEU A 507 -14.26 -21.04 33.43
CA LEU A 507 -14.10 -19.58 33.53
C LEU A 507 -12.89 -19.07 32.73
N GLU A 508 -11.76 -19.80 32.72
CA GLU A 508 -10.63 -19.51 31.84
C GLU A 508 -11.02 -19.60 30.36
N SER A 509 -11.80 -20.62 29.98
CA SER A 509 -12.30 -20.76 28.60
C SER A 509 -13.22 -19.59 28.21
N GLN A 510 -14.16 -19.23 29.08
CA GLN A 510 -15.04 -18.06 28.90
C GLN A 510 -14.27 -16.74 28.83
N SER A 511 -13.26 -16.55 29.69
CA SER A 511 -12.38 -15.37 29.67
C SER A 511 -11.57 -15.27 28.38
N ARG A 512 -10.98 -16.37 27.90
CA ARG A 512 -10.27 -16.43 26.60
C ARG A 512 -11.22 -16.12 25.44
N HIS A 513 -12.45 -16.63 25.47
CA HIS A 513 -13.46 -16.36 24.44
C HIS A 513 -13.91 -14.89 24.44
N GLN A 514 -14.18 -14.30 25.61
CA GLN A 514 -14.48 -12.87 25.74
C GLN A 514 -13.32 -11.99 25.25
N GLN A 515 -12.07 -12.36 25.57
CA GLN A 515 -10.90 -11.61 25.12
C GLN A 515 -10.66 -11.72 23.61
N TYR A 516 -11.05 -12.85 22.99
CA TYR A 516 -11.12 -12.98 21.53
C TYR A 516 -12.21 -12.09 20.92
N GLN A 517 -13.43 -12.09 21.48
CA GLN A 517 -14.51 -11.19 21.03
C GLN A 517 -14.11 -9.71 21.12
N ILE A 518 -13.46 -9.29 22.21
CA ILE A 518 -12.94 -7.92 22.39
C ILE A 518 -11.93 -7.57 21.30
N SER A 519 -11.02 -8.49 20.94
CA SER A 519 -10.06 -8.29 19.85
C SER A 519 -10.74 -8.14 18.49
N MET A 520 -11.75 -8.99 18.19
CA MET A 520 -12.54 -8.90 16.96
C MET A 520 -13.27 -7.55 16.85
N LEU A 521 -13.96 -7.12 17.91
CA LEU A 521 -14.66 -5.83 17.96
C LEU A 521 -13.71 -4.63 17.88
N GLN A 522 -12.49 -4.73 18.42
CA GLN A 522 -11.45 -3.71 18.27
C GLN A 522 -11.01 -3.58 16.80
N ASN A 523 -10.74 -4.70 16.12
CA ASN A 523 -10.38 -4.71 14.71
C ASN A 523 -11.51 -4.15 13.82
N GLU A 524 -12.76 -4.49 14.10
CA GLU A 524 -13.93 -3.95 13.40
C GLU A 524 -14.06 -2.42 13.61
N VAL A 525 -13.97 -1.95 14.85
CA VAL A 525 -14.01 -0.52 15.18
C VAL A 525 -12.88 0.24 14.49
N ASP A 526 -11.66 -0.29 14.43
CA ASP A 526 -10.54 0.35 13.74
C ASP A 526 -10.64 0.28 12.20
N SER A 527 -11.26 -0.76 11.65
CA SER A 527 -11.64 -0.83 10.23
C SER A 527 -12.65 0.26 9.86
N VAL A 528 -13.75 0.36 10.62
CA VAL A 528 -14.79 1.40 10.45
C VAL A 528 -14.22 2.81 10.65
N ARG A 529 -13.30 3.00 11.60
CA ARG A 529 -12.57 4.27 11.73
C ARG A 529 -11.72 4.58 10.49
N GLN A 530 -11.03 3.60 9.93
CA GLN A 530 -10.23 3.80 8.72
C GLN A 530 -11.10 4.18 7.52
N ASP A 531 -12.24 3.51 7.33
CA ASP A 531 -13.16 3.78 6.24
C ASP A 531 -13.93 5.10 6.41
N ASN A 532 -14.27 5.49 7.64
CA ASN A 532 -14.80 6.83 7.93
C ASN A 532 -13.76 7.93 7.60
N VAL A 533 -12.47 7.70 7.86
CA VAL A 533 -11.40 8.61 7.41
C VAL A 533 -11.33 8.65 5.89
N LYS A 534 -11.23 7.50 5.19
CA LYS A 534 -11.25 7.41 3.70
C LYS A 534 -12.43 8.17 3.08
N LEU A 535 -13.62 8.05 3.69
CA LEU A 535 -14.83 8.74 3.27
C LEU A 535 -14.71 10.26 3.47
N TYR A 536 -14.14 10.71 4.59
CA TYR A 536 -13.84 12.12 4.83
C TYR A 536 -12.84 12.69 3.81
N GLU A 537 -11.78 11.94 3.45
CA GLU A 537 -10.82 12.35 2.39
C GLU A 537 -11.55 12.57 1.07
N LYS A 538 -12.44 11.63 0.70
CA LYS A 538 -13.24 11.69 -0.53
C LYS A 538 -14.24 12.85 -0.51
N ILE A 539 -14.84 13.16 0.63
CA ILE A 539 -15.72 14.33 0.80
C ILE A 539 -14.91 15.63 0.61
N LYS A 540 -13.76 15.77 1.27
CA LYS A 540 -12.91 16.96 1.18
C LYS A 540 -12.30 17.15 -0.22
N PHE A 541 -11.95 16.06 -0.90
CA PHE A 541 -11.55 16.05 -2.31
C PHE A 541 -12.69 16.51 -3.22
N LEU A 542 -13.91 16.01 -3.05
CA LEU A 542 -15.07 16.46 -3.82
C LEU A 542 -15.45 17.93 -3.54
N GLN A 543 -15.26 18.41 -2.30
CA GLN A 543 -15.41 19.83 -1.94
C GLN A 543 -14.32 20.73 -2.54
N SER A 544 -13.15 20.19 -2.90
CA SER A 544 -12.08 20.96 -3.53
C SER A 544 -12.31 21.28 -5.02
N TYR A 545 -13.29 20.63 -5.66
CA TYR A 545 -13.74 21.00 -7.00
C TYR A 545 -14.68 22.23 -6.95
N PRO A 546 -14.40 23.32 -7.69
CA PRO A 546 -15.17 24.56 -7.63
C PRO A 546 -16.50 24.44 -8.40
N ASN A 547 -17.45 23.69 -7.83
CA ASN A 547 -18.75 23.45 -8.44
C ASN A 547 -19.78 24.51 -8.01
N LYS A 548 -20.45 25.17 -8.96
CA LYS A 548 -21.11 26.48 -8.75
C LYS A 548 -22.37 26.50 -7.85
N ASN A 549 -22.87 25.34 -7.40
CA ASN A 549 -24.10 25.26 -6.60
C ASN A 549 -23.78 25.02 -5.11
N ASN A 550 -23.57 26.11 -4.37
CA ASN A 550 -23.42 26.07 -2.92
C ASN A 550 -24.73 25.69 -2.22
N LEU A 551 -24.87 24.41 -1.86
CA LEU A 551 -25.82 23.97 -0.84
C LEU A 551 -25.04 23.47 0.39
N SER A 552 -24.67 24.40 1.27
CA SER A 552 -23.91 24.12 2.49
C SER A 552 -24.78 23.44 3.55
N MET A 553 -25.10 22.16 3.31
CA MET A 553 -25.77 21.32 4.30
C MET A 553 -24.84 21.14 5.50
N LYS A 554 -25.20 21.74 6.64
CA LYS A 554 -24.49 21.55 7.92
C LYS A 554 -24.66 20.11 8.40
N ILE A 555 -23.74 19.25 7.96
CA ILE A 555 -23.48 17.94 8.58
C ILE A 555 -22.76 18.17 9.91
N ASP A 556 -23.01 17.32 10.89
CA ASP A 556 -22.74 17.62 12.30
C ASP A 556 -21.24 17.80 12.62
N ASP A 557 -20.94 18.90 13.31
CA ASP A 557 -19.61 19.52 13.36
C ASP A 557 -18.63 18.70 14.22
N ASP A 558 -19.05 18.20 15.39
CA ASP A 558 -18.20 17.37 16.25
C ASP A 558 -17.78 16.04 15.56
N SER A 559 -18.70 15.41 14.82
CA SER A 559 -18.40 14.17 14.10
C SER A 559 -17.38 14.39 12.98
N THR A 560 -17.51 15.49 12.24
CA THR A 560 -16.65 15.82 11.11
C THR A 560 -15.29 16.39 11.57
N GLN A 561 -15.24 17.15 12.67
CA GLN A 561 -13.99 17.61 13.27
C GLN A 561 -13.09 16.46 13.76
N ARG A 562 -13.66 15.40 14.37
CA ARG A 562 -12.88 14.23 14.81
C ARG A 562 -12.16 13.54 13.64
N TYR A 563 -12.87 13.35 12.53
CA TYR A 563 -12.26 12.76 11.32
C TYR A 563 -11.39 13.76 10.55
N SER A 564 -11.68 15.06 10.59
CA SER A 564 -10.81 16.12 10.06
C SER A 564 -9.45 16.14 10.75
N ASN A 565 -9.41 16.17 12.08
CA ASN A 565 -8.15 16.10 12.84
C ASN A 565 -7.39 14.80 12.53
N SER A 566 -8.11 13.68 12.45
CA SER A 566 -7.58 12.36 12.09
C SER A 566 -7.09 12.24 10.64
N TYR A 567 -7.47 13.19 9.77
CA TYR A 567 -7.06 13.30 8.36
C TYR A 567 -5.88 14.27 8.22
N GLU A 568 -5.95 15.45 8.85
CA GLU A 568 -4.91 16.46 8.77
C GLU A 568 -3.62 16.02 9.49
N GLU A 569 -3.71 15.20 10.55
CA GLU A 569 -2.53 14.53 11.15
C GLU A 569 -1.84 13.54 10.16
N ARG A 570 -2.59 13.02 9.18
CA ARG A 570 -2.11 12.06 8.17
C ARG A 570 -1.64 12.70 6.87
N ILE A 571 -2.19 13.86 6.53
CA ILE A 571 -1.98 14.55 5.25
C ILE A 571 -0.89 15.61 5.32
N ASP A 572 -0.68 16.23 6.49
CA ASP A 572 0.33 17.28 6.63
C ASP A 572 1.77 16.71 6.73
N PRO A 573 2.62 16.92 5.71
CA PRO A 573 4.01 16.49 5.78
C PRO A 573 4.81 17.27 6.83
N PHE A 574 4.37 18.47 7.24
CA PHE A 574 5.04 19.25 8.29
C PHE A 574 4.77 18.70 9.69
N ASN A 575 3.59 18.14 9.96
CA ASN A 575 3.33 17.39 11.20
C ASN A 575 4.21 16.15 11.29
N ASP A 576 4.35 15.39 10.21
CA ASP A 576 5.15 14.16 10.20
C ASP A 576 6.66 14.46 10.21
N PHE A 577 7.10 15.52 9.51
CA PHE A 577 8.43 16.09 9.63
C PHE A 577 8.69 16.61 11.06
N SER A 578 7.78 17.36 11.65
CA SER A 578 7.92 17.88 13.02
C SER A 578 7.94 16.75 14.06
N ARG A 579 7.21 15.64 13.83
CA ARG A 579 7.28 14.42 14.65
C ARG A 579 8.67 13.79 14.55
N LYS A 580 9.21 13.63 13.35
CA LYS A 580 10.57 13.12 13.09
C LYS A 580 11.65 14.05 13.65
N GLU A 581 11.49 15.36 13.54
CA GLU A 581 12.41 16.36 14.09
C GLU A 581 12.37 16.39 15.62
N LYS A 582 11.18 16.34 16.24
CA LYS A 582 11.03 16.18 17.70
C LYS A 582 11.69 14.89 18.20
N LEU A 583 11.60 13.81 17.43
CA LEU A 583 12.28 12.54 17.72
C LEU A 583 13.80 12.63 17.55
N GLN A 584 14.32 13.30 16.51
CA GLN A 584 15.75 13.55 16.34
C GLN A 584 16.32 14.47 17.44
N ARG A 585 15.62 15.57 17.76
CA ARG A 585 15.97 16.43 18.89
C ARG A 585 15.99 15.62 20.19
N TYR A 586 15.00 14.74 20.43
CA TYR A 586 14.97 13.86 21.60
C TYR A 586 16.04 12.75 21.58
N SER A 587 16.43 12.20 20.42
CA SER A 587 17.54 11.23 20.35
C SER A 587 18.89 11.89 20.64
N ASN A 588 19.06 13.15 20.21
CA ASN A 588 20.30 13.92 20.35
C ASN A 588 20.51 14.49 21.76
N LEU A 589 19.49 14.54 22.61
CA LEU A 589 19.64 14.90 24.03
C LEU A 589 20.55 13.91 24.77
N SER A 590 21.33 14.41 25.71
CA SER A 590 22.14 13.61 26.63
C SER A 590 21.25 12.80 27.58
N THR A 591 21.77 11.69 28.11
CA THR A 591 21.03 10.81 29.05
C THR A 591 20.45 11.55 30.27
N PRO A 592 21.18 12.41 30.99
CA PRO A 592 20.60 13.24 32.05
C PRO A 592 19.48 14.17 31.55
N GLU A 593 19.60 14.74 30.35
CA GLU A 593 18.57 15.63 29.78
C GLU A 593 17.30 14.87 29.42
N LYS A 594 17.43 13.63 28.93
CA LYS A 594 16.28 12.73 28.72
C LYS A 594 15.56 12.42 30.03
N ILE A 595 16.29 12.24 31.14
CA ILE A 595 15.73 12.02 32.47
C ILE A 595 15.01 13.27 32.98
N THR A 596 15.64 14.46 32.94
CA THR A 596 14.99 15.70 33.39
C THR A 596 13.78 16.06 32.53
N LEU A 597 13.84 15.88 31.21
CA LEU A 597 12.71 16.14 30.31
C LEU A 597 11.53 15.20 30.59
N ASN A 598 11.78 13.91 30.85
CA ASN A 598 10.72 12.97 31.22
C ASN A 598 10.14 13.26 32.62
N MET A 599 10.97 13.67 33.58
CA MET A 599 10.52 14.14 34.90
C MET A 599 9.65 15.40 34.77
N THR A 600 10.07 16.39 33.98
CA THR A 600 9.29 17.59 33.67
C THR A 600 7.96 17.25 32.97
N ARG A 601 7.96 16.34 32.00
CA ARG A 601 6.72 15.87 31.33
C ARG A 601 5.77 15.17 32.31
N PHE A 602 6.28 14.32 33.19
CA PHE A 602 5.49 13.64 34.22
C PHE A 602 4.84 14.66 35.19
N ILE A 603 5.62 15.65 35.63
CA ILE A 603 5.15 16.76 36.47
C ILE A 603 4.05 17.56 35.76
N LEU A 604 4.25 17.97 34.50
CA LEU A 604 3.26 18.78 33.77
C LEU A 604 1.99 17.99 33.41
N SER A 605 2.13 16.72 33.02
CA SER A 605 1.01 15.87 32.61
C SER A 605 0.00 15.68 33.74
N ASN A 606 0.47 15.28 34.93
CA ASN A 606 -0.41 14.97 36.05
C ASN A 606 -0.78 16.24 36.85
N LYS A 607 -2.10 16.53 36.96
CA LYS A 607 -2.64 17.64 37.77
C LYS A 607 -2.18 17.58 39.23
N VAL A 608 -2.08 16.39 39.82
CA VAL A 608 -1.61 16.20 41.21
C VAL A 608 -0.12 16.52 41.34
N ALA A 609 0.71 16.11 40.38
CA ALA A 609 2.14 16.37 40.40
C ALA A 609 2.46 17.88 40.29
N ARG A 610 1.72 18.62 39.44
CA ARG A 610 1.80 20.09 39.41
C ARG A 610 1.50 20.72 40.77
N THR A 611 0.44 20.30 41.44
CA THR A 611 0.06 20.81 42.77
C THR A 611 1.13 20.50 43.82
N LEU A 612 1.69 19.29 43.83
CA LEU A 612 2.77 18.91 44.75
C LEU A 612 4.05 19.74 44.51
N VAL A 613 4.45 19.95 43.26
CA VAL A 613 5.62 20.79 42.93
C VAL A 613 5.39 22.26 43.30
N PHE A 614 4.17 22.78 43.11
CA PHE A 614 3.81 24.14 43.53
C PHE A 614 3.89 24.34 45.06
N PHE A 615 3.38 23.39 45.86
CA PHE A 615 3.54 23.45 47.31
C PHE A 615 5.01 23.23 47.74
N TYR A 616 5.75 22.36 47.06
CA TYR A 616 7.19 22.16 47.32
C TYR A 616 8.00 23.44 47.07
N THR A 617 7.76 24.16 45.96
CA THR A 617 8.47 25.42 45.71
C THR A 617 8.07 26.51 46.72
N ILE A 618 6.81 26.58 47.15
CA ILE A 618 6.39 27.49 48.23
C ILE A 618 7.09 27.14 49.55
N ILE A 619 7.10 25.87 49.96
CA ILE A 619 7.78 25.42 51.18
C ILE A 619 9.28 25.74 51.12
N LEU A 620 9.92 25.53 49.97
CA LEU A 620 11.33 25.85 49.76
C LEU A 620 11.60 27.37 49.83
N HIS A 621 10.74 28.21 49.25
CA HIS A 621 10.85 29.67 49.37
C HIS A 621 10.62 30.13 50.82
N CYS A 622 9.64 29.56 51.54
CA CYS A 622 9.44 29.84 52.96
C CYS A 622 10.65 29.40 53.81
N LEU A 623 11.28 28.26 53.49
CA LEU A 623 12.48 27.79 54.17
C LEU A 623 13.68 28.70 53.90
N VAL A 624 13.93 29.08 52.64
CA VAL A 624 14.98 30.05 52.27
C VAL A 624 14.72 31.41 52.93
N PHE A 625 13.47 31.89 52.95
CA PHE A 625 13.11 33.12 53.63
C PHE A 625 13.30 33.02 55.15
N LEU A 626 12.98 31.88 55.78
CA LEU A 626 13.24 31.65 57.21
C LEU A 626 14.73 31.57 57.53
N VAL A 627 15.56 30.99 56.64
CA VAL A 627 17.02 30.95 56.80
C VAL A 627 17.61 32.35 56.64
N LEU A 628 17.21 33.12 55.62
CA LEU A 628 17.64 34.51 55.43
C LEU A 628 17.15 35.43 56.55
N TYR A 629 15.90 35.27 57.01
CA TYR A 629 15.36 35.98 58.15
C TYR A 629 16.12 35.64 59.43
N LYS A 630 16.43 34.36 59.68
CA LYS A 630 17.28 33.98 60.83
C LYS A 630 18.68 34.55 60.72
N PHE A 631 19.30 34.51 59.55
CA PHE A 631 20.63 35.07 59.31
C PHE A 631 20.65 36.58 59.59
N ALA A 632 19.77 37.34 58.94
CA ALA A 632 19.62 38.77 59.16
C ALA A 632 19.28 39.12 60.61
N TYR A 633 18.40 38.35 61.27
CA TYR A 633 18.09 38.55 62.69
C TYR A 633 19.30 38.24 63.58
N THR A 634 20.15 37.27 63.25
CA THR A 634 21.40 37.00 63.99
C THR A 634 22.49 38.05 63.74
N GLU A 635 22.51 38.73 62.59
CA GLU A 635 23.40 39.89 62.37
C GLU A 635 22.88 41.13 63.09
N SER A 636 21.60 41.49 62.92
CA SER A 636 20.97 42.58 63.69
C SER A 636 21.07 42.38 65.21
N CYS A 637 21.08 41.13 65.69
CA CYS A 637 21.28 40.82 67.11
C CYS A 637 22.75 40.91 67.55
N LYS A 638 23.74 40.73 66.65
CA LYS A 638 25.15 41.07 66.95
C LYS A 638 25.32 42.58 67.08
N ASP A 639 24.77 43.34 66.13
CA ASP A 639 24.88 44.80 66.13
C ASP A 639 24.14 45.42 67.33
N ALA A 640 22.97 44.90 67.69
CA ALA A 640 22.23 45.32 68.88
C ALA A 640 22.88 44.92 70.22
N MET A 641 23.88 44.03 70.21
CA MET A 641 24.61 43.59 71.41
C MET A 641 25.94 44.36 71.64
N LEU A 642 26.25 45.33 70.77
CA LEU A 642 27.46 46.17 70.85
C LEU A 642 27.14 47.61 71.29
N PRO A 643 26.98 47.83 72.61
CA PRO A 643 27.62 49.00 73.21
C PRO A 643 28.38 48.71 74.52
N PHE A 644 28.61 47.43 74.87
CA PHE A 644 29.24 47.06 76.15
C PHE A 644 30.71 46.57 76.05
N SER A 645 31.19 46.18 74.87
CA SER A 645 32.56 45.66 74.68
C SER A 645 33.65 46.72 74.57
N ASP A 646 33.31 47.96 74.17
CA ASP A 646 34.32 48.98 73.87
C ASP A 646 34.83 49.71 75.13
N TYR A 647 34.04 49.76 76.21
CA TYR A 647 34.49 50.31 77.49
C TYR A 647 35.68 49.53 78.09
N GLU A 648 35.69 48.19 77.97
CA GLU A 648 36.80 47.38 78.48
C GLU A 648 38.08 47.54 77.63
N ARG A 649 37.94 47.92 76.36
CA ARG A 649 39.05 48.15 75.43
C ARG A 649 39.78 49.46 75.71
N ILE A 650 39.08 50.48 76.23
CA ILE A 650 39.65 51.77 76.61
C ILE A 650 40.47 51.66 77.91
N LEU A 651 40.01 50.89 78.90
CA LEU A 651 40.77 50.69 80.15
C LEU A 651 42.08 49.91 79.93
N LYS A 652 42.11 48.97 78.98
CA LYS A 652 43.31 48.17 78.65
C LYS A 652 44.34 48.86 77.74
N SER A 653 44.08 50.06 77.23
CA SER A 653 45.06 50.83 76.43
C SER A 653 45.89 51.83 77.26
N SER A 654 45.36 52.30 78.39
CA SER A 654 46.07 53.24 79.29
C SER A 654 47.34 52.63 79.89
N ASP A 655 47.33 51.34 80.20
CA ASP A 655 48.34 50.68 81.05
C ASP A 655 49.54 50.10 80.28
N LYS A 656 49.66 50.39 78.98
CA LYS A 656 50.76 49.89 78.12
C LYS A 656 51.71 50.95 77.56
N ASN A 657 51.40 52.24 77.71
CA ASN A 657 52.18 53.33 77.13
C ASN A 657 53.38 53.81 77.98
N SER A 658 53.74 53.11 79.06
CA SER A 658 54.82 53.54 79.97
C SER A 658 56.14 52.74 79.86
N MET A 659 56.16 51.58 79.19
CA MET A 659 57.30 50.64 79.21
C MET A 659 57.53 49.92 77.86
N THR A 660 57.99 50.68 76.86
CA THR A 660 59.06 50.33 75.88
C THR A 660 59.07 51.37 74.76
N SER A 661 60.14 52.16 74.70
CA SER A 661 60.37 53.14 73.64
C SER A 661 61.70 52.86 72.94
N ILE A 662 61.94 53.57 71.82
CA ILE A 662 63.23 53.75 71.12
C ILE A 662 63.63 52.66 70.10
N LEU A 663 64.12 53.13 68.93
CA LEU A 663 64.69 52.43 67.74
C LEU A 663 63.67 51.63 66.87
N VAL A 664 63.45 51.86 65.56
CA VAL A 664 64.24 52.41 64.41
C VAL A 664 65.39 51.46 64.01
N ASP A 665 65.52 50.88 62.81
CA ASP A 665 64.99 51.12 61.44
C ASP A 665 64.89 49.75 60.65
N LYS A 666 64.68 49.53 59.34
CA LYS A 666 64.59 50.37 58.10
C LYS A 666 63.79 49.69 56.95
N LYS A 667 63.46 50.50 55.94
CA LYS A 667 63.03 50.21 54.53
C LYS A 667 64.12 49.53 53.66
N PRO A 668 63.87 49.17 52.36
CA PRO A 668 62.64 48.64 51.72
C PRO A 668 62.90 47.57 50.59
N GLN A 669 61.89 46.80 50.19
CA GLN A 669 61.14 47.01 48.92
C GLN A 669 59.83 46.21 48.91
#